data_AF-A0A8S9JJL1-F1
#
_entry.id   AF-A0A8S9JJL1-F1
#
_cell.length_a   1.000
_cell.length_b   1.000
_cell.length_c   1.000
_cell.angle_alpha   90.00
_cell.angle_beta   90.00
_cell.angle_gamma   90.00
#
_symmetry.space_group_name_H-M   'P 1'
#
loop_
_entity.id
_entity.type
_entity.pdbx_description
1 polymer ?
#
loop_
_entity_poly.entity_id
_entity_poly.type
_entity_poly.pdbx_seq_one_letter_code
_entity_poly.pdbx_strand_id
1 'polypeptide(L)'
;MKAAVFRNEAGDEEEEEEEESVCNVFDGDVETTPSHDTKNNLKGFFTSLLLMEEHEKQDQEARSAASRRELSELQSNYRKRARTMSEYYSDLNAHYEENGDIKTKKPRASRASRAVACVSAAATECSEMESSEITGSGSIGTGQQRRLWVKDRSRAWWEECNRSDYPEEDFKKAFRMSKSTFELICDELNAAVAKEDTALRNAIPVRQRVAVCIWRLATGEPLRLVSKKFGLGISTCHKLVLEVCKAIKDVLMPKYLQWPDDESLRSIRETYESMSGIPNVVGSMYTTHVPIIAPKISVAAYFNKRHTERNQKTSYSITIQAVVNPRGVFTDLCIGWPGSMSDDKVLEKSLLYQRANNGGLLKGLWVAGGAGHPLLDWVLVPYTQHNLTWTQHAFNEKMSEVQRVAKEAFGRLKGRWACLQKRTELNAAVAKEDTALRNAIPVRQRVAVCIWRLATGEPLRLVSKKFGLGISTCHKLVLEVCKAIKDVLMPKYLQWPDDESLRSIRETYESMSGIPNVVGSMYTTHVPIIAPKISVAAYFNKRHTERNQKTSYSITIQAVVNPRGVFTDLCIGWPGSMSDDKVLEKSLLYQRANNGGLLKGLWVAGGAGHPLLDWVLVPAMKARDAISHNLLHHGLAGTSFL
;
A
#
# COMPACT_ATOMS: atom_id res chain seq x y z
N MET A 1 -16.24 17.60 60.15
CA MET A 1 -16.13 16.38 60.98
C MET A 1 -17.01 15.28 60.39
N LYS A 2 -16.82 14.01 60.76
CA LYS A 2 -17.45 12.82 60.14
C LYS A 2 -18.99 12.76 60.29
N ALA A 3 -19.65 12.10 59.34
CA ALA A 3 -20.88 11.27 59.38
C ALA A 3 -21.68 11.48 58.07
N ALA A 4 -21.97 10.52 57.18
CA ALA A 4 -22.46 9.13 57.28
C ALA A 4 -23.99 9.00 57.48
N VAL A 5 -24.73 8.92 56.36
CA VAL A 5 -26.06 8.29 56.12
C VAL A 5 -26.19 8.15 54.58
N PHE A 6 -26.82 7.18 53.89
CA PHE A 6 -27.08 5.72 53.99
C PHE A 6 -28.09 5.39 52.86
N ARG A 7 -27.88 4.32 52.05
CA ARG A 7 -28.85 3.66 51.12
C ARG A 7 -29.37 4.49 49.91
N ASN A 8 -29.72 3.94 48.73
CA ASN A 8 -29.62 2.60 48.09
C ASN A 8 -29.81 2.80 46.54
N GLU A 9 -29.90 1.83 45.61
CA GLU A 9 -30.07 0.35 45.65
C GLU A 9 -29.51 -0.33 44.36
N ALA A 10 -28.94 -1.53 44.51
CA ALA A 10 -28.99 -2.74 43.66
C ALA A 10 -28.73 -2.73 42.12
N GLY A 11 -27.94 -3.70 41.62
CA GLY A 11 -27.76 -3.94 40.18
C GLY A 11 -26.56 -4.78 39.69
N ASP A 12 -25.95 -5.59 40.56
CA ASP A 12 -25.01 -6.73 40.37
C ASP A 12 -24.19 -6.89 39.06
N GLU A 13 -22.86 -6.81 39.22
CA GLU A 13 -21.82 -7.43 38.38
C GLU A 13 -21.01 -8.38 39.28
N GLU A 14 -20.66 -9.59 38.82
CA GLU A 14 -19.58 -10.39 39.42
C GLU A 14 -18.68 -10.99 38.32
N GLU A 15 -17.37 -10.87 38.57
CA GLU A 15 -16.25 -11.40 37.77
C GLU A 15 -15.66 -12.62 38.50
N GLU A 16 -15.01 -13.54 37.79
CA GLU A 16 -14.03 -14.46 38.39
C GLU A 16 -12.74 -14.46 37.56
N GLU A 17 -11.61 -14.18 38.24
CA GLU A 17 -10.24 -14.33 37.73
C GLU A 17 -9.53 -15.55 38.37
N GLU A 18 -8.38 -15.92 37.79
CA GLU A 18 -7.61 -17.15 38.03
C GLU A 18 -6.67 -17.06 39.26
N GLU A 19 -6.20 -18.20 39.81
CA GLU A 19 -4.74 -18.52 39.87
C GLU A 19 -4.44 -19.94 40.43
N GLU A 20 -3.17 -20.37 40.28
CA GLU A 20 -2.68 -21.76 40.33
C GLU A 20 -2.34 -22.32 41.75
N SER A 21 -2.14 -23.65 41.86
CA SER A 21 -1.27 -24.22 42.92
C SER A 21 -0.55 -25.51 42.50
N VAL A 22 0.59 -25.79 43.14
CA VAL A 22 1.59 -26.83 42.81
C VAL A 22 1.64 -27.92 43.90
N CYS A 23 1.90 -29.19 43.55
CA CYS A 23 2.03 -30.28 44.52
C CYS A 23 3.27 -31.18 44.33
N ASN A 24 3.82 -31.61 45.46
CA ASN A 24 4.93 -32.56 45.73
C ASN A 24 4.89 -32.83 47.25
N VAL A 25 5.40 -33.91 47.88
CA VAL A 25 5.97 -35.23 47.52
C VAL A 25 5.99 -36.03 48.84
N PHE A 26 5.91 -37.37 48.87
CA PHE A 26 6.61 -38.18 49.91
C PHE A 26 6.66 -39.71 49.62
N ASP A 27 7.75 -40.34 50.06
CA ASP A 27 8.14 -41.75 49.90
C ASP A 27 7.61 -42.72 51.00
N GLY A 28 7.76 -44.04 50.76
CA GLY A 28 7.70 -45.09 51.78
C GLY A 28 8.03 -46.51 51.26
N ASP A 29 9.08 -47.14 51.80
CA ASP A 29 9.61 -48.47 51.41
C ASP A 29 9.13 -49.63 52.34
N VAL A 30 9.47 -50.88 51.92
CA VAL A 30 9.84 -52.08 52.74
C VAL A 30 8.88 -53.33 52.76
N GLU A 31 9.44 -54.45 52.26
CA GLU A 31 9.28 -55.91 52.59
C GLU A 31 8.21 -56.91 52.02
N THR A 32 8.77 -57.96 51.39
CA THR A 32 8.50 -59.43 51.53
C THR A 32 7.39 -60.22 50.77
N THR A 33 7.81 -60.81 49.63
CA THR A 33 7.57 -62.22 49.21
C THR A 33 6.11 -62.64 48.80
N PRO A 34 5.83 -63.87 48.28
CA PRO A 34 5.45 -63.93 46.86
C PRO A 34 4.28 -64.88 46.52
N SER A 35 3.13 -64.39 46.02
CA SER A 35 2.24 -65.25 45.21
C SER A 35 1.18 -64.52 44.37
N HIS A 36 0.85 -65.17 43.25
CA HIS A 36 -0.42 -65.15 42.52
C HIS A 36 -0.96 -63.87 41.83
N ASP A 37 -0.66 -62.64 42.27
CA ASP A 37 -1.37 -61.46 41.74
C ASP A 37 -0.81 -60.82 40.45
N THR A 38 0.44 -61.09 40.08
CA THR A 38 1.06 -60.44 38.90
C THR A 38 0.34 -60.76 37.58
N LYS A 39 -0.24 -61.97 37.45
CA LYS A 39 -1.03 -62.35 36.26
C LYS A 39 -2.40 -61.68 36.19
N ASN A 40 -3.01 -61.34 37.33
CA ASN A 40 -4.26 -60.61 37.37
C ASN A 40 -4.02 -59.11 37.13
N ASN A 41 -2.97 -58.53 37.73
CA ASN A 41 -2.59 -57.14 37.47
C ASN A 41 -2.13 -56.89 36.04
N LEU A 42 -1.33 -57.77 35.41
CA LEU A 42 -1.02 -57.63 33.98
C LEU A 42 -2.27 -57.74 33.11
N LYS A 43 -3.20 -58.66 33.40
CA LYS A 43 -4.47 -58.73 32.67
C LYS A 43 -5.29 -57.45 32.85
N GLY A 44 -5.36 -56.89 34.05
CA GLY A 44 -5.98 -55.59 34.32
C GLY A 44 -5.34 -54.47 33.49
N PHE A 45 -4.00 -54.40 33.47
CA PHE A 45 -3.25 -53.39 32.71
C PHE A 45 -3.46 -53.50 31.20
N PHE A 46 -3.37 -54.71 30.63
CA PHE A 46 -3.63 -54.94 29.21
C PHE A 46 -5.09 -54.68 28.84
N THR A 47 -6.04 -55.02 29.72
CA THR A 47 -7.47 -54.71 29.49
C THR A 47 -7.71 -53.20 29.56
N SER A 48 -7.07 -52.48 30.49
CA SER A 48 -7.14 -51.02 30.58
C SER A 48 -6.49 -50.32 29.38
N LEU A 49 -5.37 -50.84 28.88
CA LEU A 49 -4.69 -50.29 27.70
C LEU A 49 -5.54 -50.50 26.44
N LEU A 50 -6.11 -51.70 26.26
CA LEU A 50 -7.03 -52.01 25.17
C LEU A 50 -8.29 -51.15 25.22
N LEU A 51 -8.83 -50.90 26.43
CA LEU A 51 -9.97 -50.00 26.63
C LEU A 51 -9.63 -48.53 26.31
N MET A 52 -8.42 -48.05 26.63
CA MET A 52 -7.97 -46.72 26.24
C MET A 52 -7.74 -46.60 24.74
N GLU A 53 -7.17 -47.62 24.09
CA GLU A 53 -6.94 -47.64 22.64
C GLU A 53 -8.27 -47.71 21.86
N GLU A 54 -9.25 -48.49 22.35
CA GLU A 54 -10.62 -48.49 21.81
C GLU A 54 -11.35 -47.15 22.08
N HIS A 55 -11.10 -46.49 23.21
CA HIS A 55 -11.66 -45.15 23.51
C HIS A 55 -11.05 -44.07 22.61
N GLU A 56 -9.72 -44.03 22.42
CA GLU A 56 -9.07 -43.10 21.49
C GLU A 56 -9.55 -43.31 20.05
N LYS A 57 -9.75 -44.56 19.64
CA LYS A 57 -10.34 -44.90 18.35
C LYS A 57 -11.79 -44.43 18.23
N GLN A 58 -12.61 -44.61 19.27
CA GLN A 58 -13.98 -44.07 19.31
C GLN A 58 -14.01 -42.53 19.28
N ASP A 59 -13.09 -41.85 19.98
CA ASP A 59 -12.94 -40.39 19.93
C ASP A 59 -12.49 -39.91 18.54
N GLN A 60 -11.56 -40.63 17.91
CA GLN A 60 -11.08 -40.32 16.56
C GLN A 60 -12.18 -40.53 15.52
N GLU A 61 -12.97 -41.61 15.65
CA GLU A 61 -14.15 -41.86 14.84
C GLU A 61 -15.24 -40.79 15.08
N ALA A 62 -15.50 -40.39 16.32
CA ALA A 62 -16.44 -39.34 16.68
C ALA A 62 -16.03 -37.97 16.11
N ARG A 63 -14.74 -37.60 16.21
CA ARG A 63 -14.17 -36.39 15.57
C ARG A 63 -14.31 -36.45 14.05
N SER A 64 -14.00 -37.59 13.43
CA SER A 64 -14.16 -37.77 11.98
C SER A 64 -15.63 -37.72 11.53
N ALA A 65 -16.56 -38.15 12.38
CA ALA A 65 -18.00 -38.09 12.14
C ALA A 65 -18.53 -36.66 12.32
N ALA A 66 -18.05 -35.91 13.31
CA ALA A 66 -18.33 -34.49 13.48
C ALA A 66 -17.86 -33.68 12.26
N SER A 67 -16.60 -33.85 11.83
CA SER A 67 -16.08 -33.19 10.61
C SER A 67 -16.88 -33.57 9.36
N ARG A 68 -17.30 -34.84 9.22
CA ARG A 68 -18.18 -35.26 8.11
C ARG A 68 -19.57 -34.63 8.17
N ARG A 69 -20.15 -34.42 9.37
CA ARG A 69 -21.42 -33.68 9.54
C ARG A 69 -21.25 -32.20 9.16
N GLU A 70 -20.24 -31.52 9.67
CA GLU A 70 -19.96 -30.11 9.32
C GLU A 70 -19.73 -29.92 7.82
N LEU A 71 -18.99 -30.82 7.18
CA LEU A 71 -18.72 -30.73 5.73
C LEU A 71 -20.01 -31.02 4.92
N SER A 72 -20.87 -31.92 5.40
CA SER A 72 -22.21 -32.16 4.85
C SER A 72 -23.13 -30.94 5.02
N GLU A 73 -23.12 -30.29 6.19
CA GLU A 73 -23.86 -29.05 6.43
C GLU A 73 -23.34 -27.89 5.57
N LEU A 74 -22.02 -27.76 5.41
CA LEU A 74 -21.41 -26.76 4.52
C LEU A 74 -21.83 -26.99 3.07
N GLN A 75 -21.82 -28.24 2.59
CA GLN A 75 -22.32 -28.59 1.26
C GLN A 75 -23.82 -28.40 1.12
N SER A 76 -24.61 -28.71 2.15
CA SER A 76 -26.06 -28.50 2.20
C SER A 76 -26.39 -27.00 2.16
N ASN A 77 -25.68 -26.17 2.92
CA ASN A 77 -25.80 -24.72 2.92
C ASN A 77 -25.32 -24.10 1.60
N TYR A 78 -24.27 -24.64 0.97
CA TYR A 78 -23.86 -24.26 -0.38
C TYR A 78 -24.93 -24.61 -1.42
N ARG A 79 -25.50 -25.82 -1.37
CA ARG A 79 -26.59 -26.27 -2.25
C ARG A 79 -27.87 -25.47 -2.03
N LYS A 80 -28.23 -25.16 -0.77
CA LYS A 80 -29.34 -24.24 -0.42
C LYS A 80 -29.08 -22.86 -1.01
N ARG A 81 -27.91 -22.26 -0.79
CA ARG A 81 -27.53 -20.97 -1.43
C ARG A 81 -27.59 -21.03 -2.95
N ALA A 82 -27.13 -22.11 -3.58
CA ALA A 82 -27.20 -22.28 -5.02
C ALA A 82 -28.65 -22.37 -5.52
N ARG A 83 -29.52 -23.13 -4.83
CA ARG A 83 -30.96 -23.17 -5.10
C ARG A 83 -31.62 -21.82 -4.89
N THR A 84 -31.48 -21.19 -3.73
CA THR A 84 -32.07 -19.87 -3.44
C THR A 84 -31.57 -18.78 -4.38
N MET A 85 -30.33 -18.85 -4.86
CA MET A 85 -29.85 -17.97 -5.93
C MET A 85 -30.48 -18.30 -7.30
N SER A 86 -30.71 -19.57 -7.61
CA SER A 86 -31.36 -20.01 -8.85
C SER A 86 -32.87 -19.71 -8.85
N GLU A 87 -33.55 -19.94 -7.73
CA GLU A 87 -34.93 -19.55 -7.44
C GLU A 87 -35.04 -18.03 -7.54
N TYR A 88 -34.17 -17.26 -6.88
CA TYR A 88 -34.12 -15.80 -7.03
C TYR A 88 -33.94 -15.34 -8.48
N TYR A 89 -33.11 -16.01 -9.29
CA TYR A 89 -32.99 -15.69 -10.72
C TYR A 89 -34.20 -16.15 -11.55
N SER A 90 -34.86 -17.23 -11.17
CA SER A 90 -36.09 -17.74 -11.79
C SER A 90 -37.27 -16.82 -11.51
N ASP A 91 -37.50 -16.46 -10.24
CA ASP A 91 -38.51 -15.51 -9.79
C ASP A 91 -38.28 -14.13 -10.42
N LEU A 92 -37.02 -13.69 -10.51
CA LEU A 92 -36.67 -12.44 -11.20
C LEU A 92 -37.00 -12.52 -12.70
N ASN A 93 -36.83 -13.67 -13.35
CA ASN A 93 -37.17 -13.86 -14.76
C ASN A 93 -38.69 -13.94 -14.98
N ALA A 94 -39.40 -14.73 -14.17
CA ALA A 94 -40.87 -14.81 -14.18
C ALA A 94 -41.51 -13.43 -13.92
N HIS A 95 -40.96 -12.65 -12.99
CA HIS A 95 -41.39 -11.27 -12.74
C HIS A 95 -41.12 -10.32 -13.94
N TYR A 96 -40.21 -10.64 -14.86
CA TYR A 96 -40.07 -9.89 -16.12
C TYR A 96 -41.02 -10.38 -17.23
N GLU A 97 -41.43 -11.65 -17.20
CA GLU A 97 -42.40 -12.21 -18.16
C GLU A 97 -43.85 -11.83 -17.80
N GLU A 98 -44.24 -11.92 -16.53
CA GLU A 98 -45.59 -11.62 -16.04
C GLU A 98 -45.93 -10.12 -16.10
N ASN A 99 -44.92 -9.24 -16.09
CA ASN A 99 -45.08 -7.79 -16.32
C ASN A 99 -44.94 -7.39 -17.81
N GLY A 100 -44.95 -8.36 -18.73
CA GLY A 100 -44.99 -8.13 -20.18
C GLY A 100 -46.34 -7.58 -20.67
N ASP A 101 -47.41 -7.83 -19.91
CA ASP A 101 -48.74 -7.28 -20.15
C ASP A 101 -49.27 -6.52 -18.92
N ILE A 102 -50.05 -5.47 -19.19
CA ILE A 102 -50.72 -4.57 -18.23
C ILE A 102 -49.81 -3.55 -17.49
N LYS A 103 -50.19 -2.28 -17.65
CA LYS A 103 -49.62 -1.12 -16.95
C LYS A 103 -49.91 -1.19 -15.43
N THR A 104 -48.91 -1.06 -14.55
CA THR A 104 -48.70 0.14 -13.68
C THR A 104 -47.57 0.02 -12.63
N LYS A 105 -46.82 1.12 -12.43
CA LYS A 105 -45.97 1.49 -11.25
C LYS A 105 -44.67 0.69 -10.93
N LYS A 106 -43.52 1.28 -11.35
CA LYS A 106 -42.18 1.50 -10.67
C LYS A 106 -41.66 0.52 -9.57
N PRO A 107 -40.31 0.33 -9.37
CA PRO A 107 -39.15 0.86 -10.12
C PRO A 107 -37.90 -0.07 -10.33
N ARG A 108 -37.28 0.06 -11.51
CA ARG A 108 -35.81 0.00 -11.82
C ARG A 108 -34.99 -1.27 -11.47
N ALA A 109 -34.81 -2.06 -12.52
CA ALA A 109 -33.90 -3.20 -12.69
C ALA A 109 -32.40 -2.99 -12.40
N SER A 110 -31.69 -4.13 -12.33
CA SER A 110 -30.25 -4.26 -12.47
C SER A 110 -29.89 -5.34 -13.51
N ARG A 111 -29.19 -4.95 -14.59
CA ARG A 111 -28.37 -5.81 -15.48
C ARG A 111 -29.15 -6.86 -16.32
N ALA A 112 -28.62 -7.46 -17.40
CA ALA A 112 -27.64 -7.01 -18.41
C ALA A 112 -27.56 -8.05 -19.56
N SER A 113 -27.25 -7.59 -20.78
CA SER A 113 -26.40 -8.25 -21.79
C SER A 113 -26.71 -9.68 -22.32
N ARG A 114 -26.77 -9.74 -23.68
CA ARG A 114 -26.37 -10.82 -24.65
C ARG A 114 -27.52 -11.69 -25.21
N ALA A 115 -27.49 -12.18 -26.46
CA ALA A 115 -26.59 -11.96 -27.63
C ALA A 115 -27.14 -12.68 -28.90
N VAL A 116 -26.66 -12.30 -30.10
CA VAL A 116 -26.39 -13.18 -31.30
C VAL A 116 -27.62 -13.91 -31.93
N ALA A 117 -27.81 -14.03 -33.25
CA ALA A 117 -27.10 -13.58 -34.46
C ALA A 117 -28.08 -13.55 -35.67
N CYS A 118 -27.66 -12.95 -36.79
CA CYS A 118 -27.97 -13.40 -38.15
C CYS A 118 -26.91 -12.85 -39.13
N VAL A 119 -26.75 -13.50 -40.28
CA VAL A 119 -25.65 -13.28 -41.27
C VAL A 119 -26.23 -12.75 -42.60
N SER A 120 -25.38 -12.15 -43.44
CA SER A 120 -25.57 -11.65 -44.83
C SER A 120 -25.79 -10.13 -44.95
N ALA A 121 -25.42 -9.44 -46.04
CA ALA A 121 -24.40 -9.65 -47.08
C ALA A 121 -24.25 -8.35 -47.92
N ALA A 122 -23.32 -8.34 -48.89
CA ALA A 122 -23.15 -7.36 -49.96
C ALA A 122 -22.58 -5.97 -49.60
N ALA A 123 -22.02 -5.32 -50.63
CA ALA A 123 -21.21 -4.09 -50.57
C ALA A 123 -21.82 -2.97 -51.44
N THR A 124 -21.16 -1.81 -51.47
CA THR A 124 -20.86 -0.95 -52.67
C THR A 124 -21.03 0.57 -52.39
N GLU A 125 -19.89 1.28 -52.36
CA GLU A 125 -19.54 2.64 -52.84
C GLU A 125 -20.30 3.97 -52.50
N CYS A 126 -19.51 5.06 -52.66
CA CYS A 126 -19.85 6.46 -53.02
C CYS A 126 -20.24 7.54 -51.97
N SER A 127 -19.21 8.30 -51.57
CA SER A 127 -19.04 9.78 -51.70
C SER A 127 -20.18 10.81 -51.49
N GLU A 128 -19.91 11.71 -50.52
CA GLU A 128 -19.95 13.19 -50.57
C GLU A 128 -21.24 14.07 -50.71
N MET A 129 -21.09 15.25 -50.09
CA MET A 129 -21.77 16.55 -50.25
C MET A 129 -23.04 16.93 -49.47
N GLU A 130 -23.16 18.25 -49.28
CA GLU A 130 -23.96 18.98 -48.29
C GLU A 130 -25.27 19.53 -48.87
N SER A 131 -26.30 19.72 -48.04
CA SER A 131 -26.98 21.03 -47.91
C SER A 131 -28.15 21.04 -46.88
N SER A 132 -28.26 22.19 -46.21
CA SER A 132 -29.35 22.79 -45.40
C SER A 132 -30.76 22.78 -46.05
N GLU A 133 -31.93 23.03 -45.42
CA GLU A 133 -32.35 23.81 -44.22
C GLU A 133 -33.64 23.29 -43.49
N ILE A 134 -33.73 23.56 -42.18
CA ILE A 134 -34.88 24.09 -41.36
C ILE A 134 -36.34 23.71 -41.79
N THR A 135 -37.20 23.05 -41.00
CA THR A 135 -37.97 23.57 -39.82
C THR A 135 -38.63 22.45 -38.99
N GLY A 136 -38.80 22.63 -37.67
CA GLY A 136 -39.72 21.78 -36.88
C GLY A 136 -39.50 21.81 -35.36
N SER A 137 -40.39 22.49 -34.62
CA SER A 137 -40.37 22.54 -33.15
C SER A 137 -40.60 21.16 -32.52
N GLY A 138 -39.66 20.67 -31.72
CA GLY A 138 -39.76 19.37 -31.05
C GLY A 138 -38.93 19.29 -29.77
N SER A 139 -39.60 19.01 -28.64
CA SER A 139 -39.01 18.85 -27.32
C SER A 139 -37.87 17.81 -27.33
N ILE A 140 -36.62 18.25 -27.09
CA ILE A 140 -35.46 17.37 -27.00
C ILE A 140 -35.50 16.63 -25.66
N GLY A 141 -36.16 15.47 -25.68
CA GLY A 141 -36.20 14.51 -24.59
C GLY A 141 -34.80 14.11 -24.14
N THR A 142 -34.58 14.12 -22.82
CA THR A 142 -33.26 13.94 -22.22
C THR A 142 -32.60 12.62 -22.59
N GLY A 143 -31.49 12.71 -23.35
CA GLY A 143 -30.69 11.55 -23.73
C GLY A 143 -30.20 10.74 -22.52
N GLN A 144 -30.11 9.42 -22.69
CA GLN A 144 -29.69 8.48 -21.65
C GLN A 144 -28.35 8.92 -21.01
N GLN A 145 -28.37 9.29 -19.73
CA GLN A 145 -27.13 9.59 -19.01
C GLN A 145 -26.24 8.34 -18.94
N ARG A 146 -25.20 8.33 -19.79
CA ARG A 146 -24.01 7.47 -19.64
C ARG A 146 -23.53 7.55 -18.19
N ARG A 147 -23.02 6.44 -17.63
CA ARG A 147 -22.33 6.47 -16.34
C ARG A 147 -21.19 7.51 -16.40
N LEU A 148 -21.30 8.59 -15.63
CA LEU A 148 -20.28 9.62 -15.49
C LEU A 148 -19.08 9.07 -14.69
N TRP A 149 -18.27 8.24 -15.35
CA TRP A 149 -16.96 7.76 -14.85
C TRP A 149 -16.01 8.93 -14.56
N VAL A 150 -16.15 10.00 -15.32
CA VAL A 150 -15.61 11.33 -15.05
C VAL A 150 -16.82 12.23 -14.83
N LYS A 151 -16.93 12.87 -13.65
CA LYS A 151 -17.83 14.02 -13.52
C LYS A 151 -17.25 15.12 -14.38
N ASP A 152 -18.02 15.59 -15.37
CA ASP A 152 -17.59 16.68 -16.21
C ASP A 152 -17.36 17.95 -15.37
N ARG A 153 -16.28 18.65 -15.67
CA ARG A 153 -15.72 19.73 -14.88
C ARG A 153 -15.01 20.68 -15.84
N SER A 154 -15.40 21.95 -15.81
CA SER A 154 -14.74 22.98 -16.59
C SER A 154 -13.22 22.94 -16.37
N ARG A 155 -12.50 22.87 -17.48
CA ARG A 155 -11.05 23.03 -17.57
C ARG A 155 -10.66 24.40 -18.13
N ALA A 156 -11.64 25.19 -18.56
CA ALA A 156 -11.46 26.43 -19.32
C ALA A 156 -10.41 27.36 -18.69
N TRP A 157 -10.44 27.55 -17.37
CA TRP A 157 -9.45 28.38 -16.67
C TRP A 157 -8.00 27.85 -16.80
N TRP A 158 -7.79 26.54 -16.70
CA TRP A 158 -6.44 25.98 -16.92
C TRP A 158 -6.07 26.01 -18.40
N GLU A 159 -7.00 25.70 -19.30
CA GLU A 159 -6.76 25.72 -20.75
C GLU A 159 -6.39 27.14 -21.23
N GLU A 160 -7.04 28.18 -20.70
CA GLU A 160 -6.72 29.61 -20.86
C GLU A 160 -5.31 29.94 -20.32
N CYS A 161 -5.02 29.64 -19.05
CA CYS A 161 -3.70 29.88 -18.44
C CYS A 161 -2.56 29.08 -19.09
N ASN A 162 -2.87 27.99 -19.80
CA ASN A 162 -1.90 27.12 -20.46
C ASN A 162 -1.55 27.60 -21.88
N ARG A 163 -2.24 28.61 -22.43
CA ARG A 163 -1.93 29.15 -23.76
C ARG A 163 -0.58 29.86 -23.77
N SER A 164 0.08 29.85 -24.93
CA SER A 164 1.35 30.57 -25.15
C SER A 164 1.19 32.09 -25.00
N ASP A 165 0.05 32.63 -25.44
CA ASP A 165 -0.31 34.06 -25.39
C ASP A 165 -0.85 34.56 -24.03
N TYR A 166 -1.01 33.68 -23.03
CA TYR A 166 -1.53 34.08 -21.72
C TYR A 166 -0.61 35.13 -21.03
N PRO A 167 -1.15 36.28 -20.56
CA PRO A 167 -0.34 37.40 -20.07
C PRO A 167 0.60 37.06 -18.90
N GLU A 168 1.85 37.48 -19.02
CA GLU A 168 2.92 37.24 -18.03
C GLU A 168 2.55 37.77 -16.63
N GLU A 169 1.98 38.98 -16.56
CA GLU A 169 1.60 39.60 -15.28
C GLU A 169 0.45 38.86 -14.58
N ASP A 170 -0.51 38.30 -15.32
CA ASP A 170 -1.58 37.50 -14.73
C ASP A 170 -1.11 36.10 -14.36
N PHE A 171 -0.15 35.54 -15.11
CA PHE A 171 0.54 34.30 -14.75
C PHE A 171 1.32 34.47 -13.44
N LYS A 172 2.01 35.61 -13.30
CA LYS A 172 2.77 35.98 -12.11
C LYS A 172 1.90 36.29 -10.89
N LYS A 173 0.71 36.88 -11.07
CA LYS A 173 -0.30 36.99 -9.99
C LYS A 173 -0.81 35.60 -9.56
N ALA A 174 -1.06 34.71 -10.51
CA ALA A 174 -1.58 33.35 -10.31
C ALA A 174 -0.57 32.41 -9.60
N PHE A 175 0.63 32.25 -10.16
CA PHE A 175 1.63 31.27 -9.75
C PHE A 175 2.77 31.85 -8.90
N ARG A 176 2.80 33.19 -8.72
CA ARG A 176 3.81 33.94 -7.93
C ARG A 176 5.26 33.80 -8.45
N MET A 177 5.40 33.49 -9.74
CA MET A 177 6.65 33.39 -10.49
C MET A 177 6.41 33.72 -11.98
N SER A 178 7.46 33.99 -12.75
CA SER A 178 7.35 34.14 -14.20
C SER A 178 7.03 32.81 -14.89
N LYS A 179 6.50 32.89 -16.10
CA LYS A 179 6.25 31.74 -16.99
C LYS A 179 7.57 31.02 -17.29
N SER A 180 8.65 31.75 -17.53
CA SER A 180 10.01 31.20 -17.74
C SER A 180 10.53 30.37 -16.55
N THR A 181 10.38 30.84 -15.31
CA THR A 181 10.74 30.05 -14.12
C THR A 181 9.84 28.83 -13.95
N PHE A 182 8.57 28.95 -14.32
CA PHE A 182 7.62 27.84 -14.28
C PHE A 182 7.95 26.73 -15.30
N GLU A 183 8.33 27.08 -16.55
CA GLU A 183 8.79 26.09 -17.52
C GLU A 183 10.06 25.38 -17.05
N LEU A 184 11.05 26.13 -16.55
CA LEU A 184 12.29 25.56 -16.01
C LEU A 184 12.03 24.53 -14.90
N ILE A 185 11.05 24.79 -14.01
CA ILE A 185 10.62 23.81 -12.99
C ILE A 185 9.90 22.61 -13.64
N CYS A 186 9.14 22.79 -14.71
CA CYS A 186 8.50 21.68 -15.41
C CYS A 186 9.51 20.77 -16.11
N ASP A 187 10.53 21.34 -16.73
CA ASP A 187 11.58 20.61 -17.46
C ASP A 187 12.46 19.80 -16.49
N GLU A 188 12.95 20.45 -15.42
CA GLU A 188 13.72 19.80 -14.34
C GLU A 188 12.95 18.66 -13.65
N LEU A 189 11.64 18.81 -13.47
CA LEU A 189 10.79 17.78 -12.85
C LEU A 189 10.27 16.74 -13.85
N ASN A 190 10.48 16.91 -15.16
CA ASN A 190 9.85 16.10 -16.19
C ASN A 190 10.13 14.60 -15.99
N ALA A 191 11.40 14.21 -15.86
CA ALA A 191 11.80 12.81 -15.64
C ALA A 191 11.21 12.17 -14.37
N ALA A 192 10.97 12.95 -13.31
CA ALA A 192 10.44 12.45 -12.04
C ALA A 192 8.91 12.47 -11.94
N VAL A 193 8.23 13.30 -12.75
CA VAL A 193 6.80 13.62 -12.63
C VAL A 193 5.99 13.16 -13.84
N ALA A 194 6.63 12.86 -14.97
CA ALA A 194 6.00 12.29 -16.17
C ALA A 194 5.29 10.96 -15.86
N LYS A 195 4.22 10.70 -16.62
CA LYS A 195 3.48 9.44 -16.62
C LYS A 195 3.00 9.15 -18.03
N GLU A 196 3.04 7.88 -18.37
CA GLU A 196 2.59 7.38 -19.67
C GLU A 196 1.07 7.42 -19.78
N ASP A 197 0.60 7.61 -21.01
CA ASP A 197 -0.81 7.51 -21.35
C ASP A 197 -1.31 6.09 -21.14
N THR A 198 -2.55 5.97 -20.66
CA THR A 198 -3.21 4.66 -20.53
C THR A 198 -4.34 4.55 -21.52
N ALA A 199 -4.59 3.35 -22.05
CA ALA A 199 -5.71 3.06 -22.96
C ALA A 199 -7.14 3.34 -22.41
N LEU A 200 -7.26 3.89 -21.19
CA LEU A 200 -8.51 4.35 -20.59
C LEU A 200 -8.53 5.87 -20.34
N ARG A 201 -7.37 6.53 -20.32
CA ARG A 201 -7.22 7.96 -20.03
C ARG A 201 -5.79 8.41 -20.33
N ASN A 202 -5.68 9.53 -21.05
CA ASN A 202 -4.43 10.26 -21.20
C ASN A 202 -3.90 10.67 -19.80
N ALA A 203 -2.59 10.64 -19.65
CA ALA A 203 -1.89 11.17 -18.50
C ALA A 203 -2.20 12.67 -18.34
N ILE A 204 -2.11 13.14 -17.09
CA ILE A 204 -2.15 14.58 -16.82
C ILE A 204 -0.77 15.12 -17.21
N PRO A 205 -0.63 16.04 -18.18
CA PRO A 205 0.67 16.54 -18.63
C PRO A 205 1.49 17.11 -17.49
N VAL A 206 2.82 16.93 -17.50
CA VAL A 206 3.72 17.37 -16.40
C VAL A 206 3.47 18.82 -16.03
N ARG A 207 3.38 19.70 -17.04
CA ARG A 207 3.00 21.12 -16.90
C ARG A 207 1.75 21.33 -16.03
N GLN A 208 0.67 20.59 -16.29
CA GLN A 208 -0.55 20.65 -15.48
C GLN A 208 -0.36 20.04 -14.07
N ARG A 209 0.44 18.97 -13.93
CA ARG A 209 0.76 18.36 -12.62
C ARG A 209 1.50 19.36 -11.71
N VAL A 210 2.50 20.02 -12.27
CA VAL A 210 3.32 21.05 -11.60
C VAL A 210 2.47 22.28 -11.27
N ALA A 211 1.66 22.78 -12.22
CA ALA A 211 0.73 23.89 -11.99
C ALA A 211 -0.23 23.65 -10.81
N VAL A 212 -0.84 22.47 -10.72
CA VAL A 212 -1.74 22.09 -9.60
C VAL A 212 -1.02 22.17 -8.25
N CYS A 213 0.26 21.78 -8.20
CA CYS A 213 1.06 21.85 -6.99
C CYS A 213 1.46 23.28 -6.64
N ILE A 214 2.07 24.01 -7.58
CA ILE A 214 2.52 25.40 -7.38
C ILE A 214 1.35 26.29 -6.99
N TRP A 215 0.18 26.17 -7.65
CA TRP A 215 -1.02 26.90 -7.27
C TRP A 215 -1.47 26.61 -5.83
N ARG A 216 -1.45 25.34 -5.39
CA ARG A 216 -1.83 24.96 -4.01
C ARG A 216 -0.89 25.55 -2.96
N LEU A 217 0.40 25.64 -3.26
CA LEU A 217 1.43 26.23 -2.40
C LEU A 217 1.31 27.76 -2.38
N ALA A 218 1.20 28.39 -3.56
CA ALA A 218 1.14 29.84 -3.73
C ALA A 218 -0.11 30.47 -3.09
N THR A 219 -1.29 29.90 -3.34
CA THR A 219 -2.57 30.44 -2.83
C THR A 219 -2.92 29.97 -1.42
N GLY A 220 -2.41 28.79 -1.02
CA GLY A 220 -2.81 28.13 0.21
C GLY A 220 -4.28 27.68 0.24
N GLU A 221 -5.01 27.66 -0.88
CA GLU A 221 -6.45 27.34 -0.92
C GLU A 221 -6.79 25.86 -0.64
N PRO A 222 -7.99 25.58 -0.09
CA PRO A 222 -8.49 24.21 0.07
C PRO A 222 -8.56 23.47 -1.27
N LEU A 223 -8.23 22.17 -1.25
CA LEU A 223 -8.17 21.34 -2.47
C LEU A 223 -9.50 21.24 -3.23
N ARG A 224 -10.63 21.57 -2.60
CA ARG A 224 -11.94 21.70 -3.26
C ARG A 224 -11.98 22.82 -4.30
N LEU A 225 -11.27 23.94 -4.09
CA LEU A 225 -11.20 25.06 -5.02
C LEU A 225 -10.20 24.77 -6.15
N VAL A 226 -9.02 24.25 -5.81
CA VAL A 226 -8.02 23.75 -6.78
C VAL A 226 -8.65 22.70 -7.72
N SER A 227 -9.44 21.77 -7.18
CA SER A 227 -10.19 20.75 -7.93
C SER A 227 -11.27 21.32 -8.88
N LYS A 228 -11.81 22.52 -8.59
CA LYS A 228 -12.70 23.24 -9.52
C LYS A 228 -11.90 23.94 -10.61
N LYS A 229 -10.83 24.68 -10.24
CA LYS A 229 -10.01 25.48 -11.17
C LYS A 229 -9.32 24.65 -12.26
N PHE A 230 -8.76 23.49 -11.90
CA PHE A 230 -8.03 22.63 -12.84
C PHE A 230 -8.89 21.52 -13.49
N GLY A 231 -10.19 21.46 -13.19
CA GLY A 231 -11.08 20.40 -13.70
C GLY A 231 -10.77 18.97 -13.20
N LEU A 232 -9.94 18.82 -12.18
CA LEU A 232 -9.47 17.52 -11.66
C LEU A 232 -10.23 17.04 -10.43
N GLY A 233 -10.17 15.75 -10.09
CA GLY A 233 -10.75 15.21 -8.85
C GLY A 233 -9.92 15.61 -7.61
N ILE A 234 -10.58 15.88 -6.47
CA ILE A 234 -9.91 16.31 -5.22
C ILE A 234 -8.79 15.35 -4.80
N SER A 235 -9.05 14.04 -4.84
CA SER A 235 -8.06 12.99 -4.54
C SER A 235 -6.91 12.95 -5.55
N THR A 236 -7.16 13.35 -6.81
CA THR A 236 -6.11 13.53 -7.83
C THR A 236 -5.26 14.74 -7.50
N CYS A 237 -5.85 15.91 -7.22
CA CYS A 237 -5.11 17.11 -6.81
C CYS A 237 -4.23 16.84 -5.58
N HIS A 238 -4.77 16.18 -4.54
CA HIS A 238 -3.99 15.78 -3.36
C HIS A 238 -2.78 14.91 -3.72
N LYS A 239 -2.99 13.89 -4.57
CA LYS A 239 -1.91 13.00 -5.03
C LYS A 239 -0.87 13.76 -5.87
N LEU A 240 -1.28 14.68 -6.74
CA LEU A 240 -0.38 15.51 -7.54
C LEU A 240 0.49 16.43 -6.67
N VAL A 241 -0.10 17.09 -5.68
CA VAL A 241 0.63 17.96 -4.75
C VAL A 241 1.73 17.16 -4.04
N LEU A 242 1.41 15.98 -3.49
CA LEU A 242 2.40 15.14 -2.81
C LEU A 242 3.48 14.57 -3.75
N GLU A 243 3.11 14.11 -4.95
CA GLU A 243 4.09 13.61 -5.94
C GLU A 243 5.06 14.71 -6.38
N VAL A 244 4.55 15.91 -6.68
CA VAL A 244 5.38 17.04 -7.13
C VAL A 244 6.22 17.61 -5.98
N CYS A 245 5.69 17.74 -4.77
CA CYS A 245 6.49 18.16 -3.60
C CYS A 245 7.64 17.18 -3.31
N LYS A 246 7.41 15.86 -3.49
CA LYS A 246 8.48 14.86 -3.39
C LYS A 246 9.53 15.05 -4.48
N ALA A 247 9.11 15.22 -5.74
CA ALA A 247 10.04 15.46 -6.84
C ALA A 247 10.87 16.75 -6.67
N ILE A 248 10.26 17.84 -6.17
CA ILE A 248 10.97 19.08 -5.80
C ILE A 248 12.03 18.80 -4.73
N LYS A 249 11.68 18.04 -3.67
CA LYS A 249 12.64 17.66 -2.63
C LYS A 249 13.78 16.80 -3.17
N ASP A 250 13.46 15.82 -4.01
CA ASP A 250 14.43 14.81 -4.44
C ASP A 250 15.34 15.32 -5.58
N VAL A 251 14.86 16.23 -6.45
CA VAL A 251 15.59 16.74 -7.64
C VAL A 251 16.11 18.17 -7.48
N LEU A 252 15.27 19.10 -6.98
CA LEU A 252 15.64 20.53 -6.94
C LEU A 252 16.38 20.92 -5.66
N MET A 253 16.00 20.35 -4.51
CA MET A 253 16.65 20.68 -3.23
C MET A 253 18.19 20.46 -3.28
N PRO A 254 18.73 19.34 -3.83
CA PRO A 254 20.19 19.17 -3.92
C PRO A 254 20.87 20.10 -4.93
N LYS A 255 20.13 20.72 -5.87
CA LYS A 255 20.68 21.67 -6.85
C LYS A 255 20.72 23.11 -6.32
N TYR A 256 19.70 23.53 -5.57
CA TYR A 256 19.50 24.93 -5.18
C TYR A 256 19.73 25.24 -3.70
N LEU A 257 19.70 24.24 -2.82
CA LEU A 257 20.02 24.39 -1.39
C LEU A 257 21.40 23.78 -1.14
N GLN A 258 22.43 24.58 -1.38
CA GLN A 258 23.82 24.22 -1.18
C GLN A 258 24.54 25.28 -0.35
N TRP A 259 25.54 24.84 0.40
CA TRP A 259 26.47 25.76 1.04
C TRP A 259 27.34 26.42 -0.04
N PRO A 260 27.66 27.73 0.04
CA PRO A 260 28.46 28.39 -0.98
C PRO A 260 29.89 27.85 -1.01
N ASP A 261 30.51 27.88 -2.19
CA ASP A 261 31.94 27.58 -2.39
C ASP A 261 32.84 28.73 -1.91
N ASP A 262 34.15 28.49 -1.83
CA ASP A 262 35.11 29.46 -1.27
C ASP A 262 35.14 30.80 -2.02
N GLU A 263 34.85 30.80 -3.33
CA GLU A 263 34.73 32.02 -4.13
C GLU A 263 33.44 32.79 -3.79
N SER A 264 32.29 32.12 -3.74
CA SER A 264 31.03 32.75 -3.31
C SER A 264 31.10 33.21 -1.86
N LEU A 265 31.75 32.45 -0.95
CA LEU A 265 31.94 32.82 0.45
C LEU A 265 32.75 34.12 0.58
N ARG A 266 33.79 34.31 -0.25
CA ARG A 266 34.60 35.53 -0.28
C ARG A 266 33.75 36.75 -0.68
N SER A 267 33.01 36.65 -1.79
CA SER A 267 32.09 37.72 -2.24
C SER A 267 30.96 38.01 -1.24
N ILE A 268 30.43 36.97 -0.59
CA ILE A 268 29.41 37.10 0.47
C ILE A 268 29.97 37.86 1.68
N ARG A 269 31.21 37.55 2.10
CA ARG A 269 31.93 38.26 3.18
C ARG A 269 32.04 39.74 2.89
N GLU A 270 32.62 40.09 1.74
CA GLU A 270 32.81 41.48 1.29
C GLU A 270 31.47 42.24 1.24
N THR A 271 30.39 41.58 0.81
CA THR A 271 29.05 42.18 0.77
C THR A 271 28.48 42.42 2.17
N TYR A 272 28.66 41.51 3.13
CA TYR A 272 28.19 41.72 4.50
C TYR A 272 29.05 42.72 5.27
N GLU A 273 30.35 42.73 5.02
CA GLU A 273 31.31 43.66 5.63
C GLU A 273 31.08 45.09 5.13
N SER A 274 30.89 45.29 3.82
CA SER A 274 30.50 46.60 3.28
C SER A 274 29.12 47.09 3.73
N MET A 275 28.18 46.17 4.01
CA MET A 275 26.84 46.50 4.52
C MET A 275 26.86 46.92 6.00
N SER A 276 27.55 46.15 6.85
CA SER A 276 27.41 46.23 8.32
C SER A 276 28.67 46.70 9.04
N GLY A 277 29.83 46.71 8.40
CA GLY A 277 31.13 46.92 9.04
C GLY A 277 31.61 45.74 9.90
N ILE A 278 30.86 44.63 9.96
CA ILE A 278 31.28 43.42 10.68
C ILE A 278 32.05 42.52 9.69
N PRO A 279 33.36 42.30 9.90
CA PRO A 279 34.15 41.46 9.01
C PRO A 279 33.71 39.99 9.11
N ASN A 280 34.17 39.17 8.18
CA ASN A 280 34.08 37.69 8.23
C ASN A 280 32.68 37.04 8.29
N VAL A 281 31.58 37.81 8.23
CA VAL A 281 30.21 37.29 8.23
C VAL A 281 29.88 36.62 6.88
N VAL A 282 29.40 35.37 6.92
CA VAL A 282 29.04 34.58 5.72
C VAL A 282 27.55 34.28 5.57
N GLY A 283 26.73 34.62 6.55
CA GLY A 283 25.30 34.32 6.49
C GLY A 283 24.49 34.98 7.60
N SER A 284 23.20 35.12 7.35
CA SER A 284 22.21 35.62 8.29
C SER A 284 21.24 34.49 8.64
N MET A 285 21.10 34.17 9.93
CA MET A 285 20.29 33.05 10.42
C MET A 285 19.02 33.54 11.09
N TYR A 286 17.89 32.90 10.76
CA TYR A 286 16.61 33.21 11.37
C TYR A 286 15.74 31.95 11.51
N THR A 287 15.06 31.85 12.65
CA THR A 287 14.03 30.82 12.90
C THR A 287 12.64 31.43 12.75
N THR A 288 11.75 30.72 12.07
CA THR A 288 10.34 31.10 11.98
C THR A 288 9.42 29.90 12.20
N HIS A 289 8.20 30.18 12.65
CA HIS A 289 7.18 29.16 12.88
C HIS A 289 6.24 29.03 11.68
N VAL A 290 5.89 27.80 11.29
CA VAL A 290 4.81 27.50 10.34
C VAL A 290 3.62 26.91 11.11
N PRO A 291 2.41 27.49 11.00
CA PRO A 291 1.25 27.04 11.75
C PRO A 291 0.74 25.69 11.24
N ILE A 292 0.57 24.74 12.15
CA ILE A 292 0.02 23.42 11.87
C ILE A 292 -1.34 23.24 12.55
N ILE A 293 -2.08 22.22 12.13
CA ILE A 293 -3.17 21.65 12.92
C ILE A 293 -2.53 20.93 14.11
N ALA A 294 -3.17 20.95 15.28
CA ALA A 294 -2.69 20.24 16.47
C ALA A 294 -2.44 18.76 16.13
N PRO A 295 -1.22 18.23 16.35
CA PRO A 295 -0.97 16.81 16.18
C PRO A 295 -1.72 16.04 17.27
N LYS A 296 -2.18 14.82 16.98
CA LYS A 296 -2.90 14.00 17.97
C LYS A 296 -2.01 13.48 19.11
N ILE A 297 -0.71 13.39 18.86
CA ILE A 297 0.32 12.89 19.79
C ILE A 297 1.24 14.07 20.14
N SER A 298 1.64 14.16 21.41
CA SER A 298 2.55 15.21 21.92
C SER A 298 2.09 16.65 21.60
N VAL A 299 0.79 16.92 21.74
CA VAL A 299 0.15 18.23 21.50
C VAL A 299 0.93 19.39 22.11
N ALA A 300 1.43 19.21 23.35
CA ALA A 300 2.16 20.22 24.12
C ALA A 300 3.49 20.63 23.47
N ALA A 301 4.25 19.70 22.87
CA ALA A 301 5.53 20.02 22.24
C ALA A 301 5.40 20.94 21.02
N TYR A 302 4.24 20.91 20.35
CA TYR A 302 3.99 21.78 19.20
C TYR A 302 3.28 23.09 19.57
N PHE A 303 2.92 23.27 20.85
CA PHE A 303 2.20 24.44 21.33
C PHE A 303 3.09 25.69 21.30
N ASN A 304 2.66 26.71 20.56
CA ASN A 304 3.35 27.99 20.46
C ASN A 304 2.71 28.99 21.43
N LYS A 305 3.30 29.12 22.62
CA LYS A 305 2.84 30.04 23.68
C LYS A 305 2.77 31.49 23.18
N ARG A 306 3.88 32.03 22.65
CA ARG A 306 3.98 33.42 22.13
C ARG A 306 2.92 33.73 21.07
N HIS A 307 2.69 32.81 20.13
CA HIS A 307 1.70 33.01 19.06
C HIS A 307 0.25 32.82 19.55
N THR A 308 0.05 32.03 20.61
CA THR A 308 -1.25 31.88 21.28
C THR A 308 -1.62 33.12 22.07
N GLU A 309 -0.68 33.68 22.83
CA GLU A 309 -0.84 34.93 23.59
C GLU A 309 -1.15 36.11 22.65
N ARG A 310 -0.34 36.29 21.59
CA ARG A 310 -0.49 37.41 20.64
C ARG A 310 -1.80 37.39 19.87
N ASN A 311 -2.34 36.22 19.54
CA ASN A 311 -3.56 36.08 18.73
C ASN A 311 -4.79 35.64 19.54
N GLN A 312 -4.66 35.51 20.86
CA GLN A 312 -5.69 35.01 21.80
C GLN A 312 -6.36 33.69 21.35
N LYS A 313 -5.63 32.84 20.62
CA LYS A 313 -6.13 31.59 20.02
C LYS A 313 -5.06 30.51 20.03
N THR A 314 -5.40 29.32 20.51
CA THR A 314 -4.46 28.18 20.58
C THR A 314 -3.81 27.93 19.23
N SER A 315 -2.47 27.97 19.23
CA SER A 315 -1.66 27.92 18.03
C SER A 315 -0.59 26.85 18.16
N TYR A 316 -0.54 25.94 17.19
CA TYR A 316 0.48 24.91 17.08
C TYR A 316 1.37 25.21 15.89
N SER A 317 2.67 24.90 15.99
CA SER A 317 3.61 25.18 14.89
C SER A 317 4.76 24.18 14.85
N ILE A 318 5.41 24.12 13.69
CA ILE A 318 6.77 23.59 13.53
C ILE A 318 7.74 24.74 13.29
N THR A 319 9.01 24.57 13.64
CA THR A 319 10.06 25.54 13.33
C THR A 319 10.71 25.28 11.97
N ILE A 320 11.17 26.37 11.36
CA ILE A 320 12.05 26.41 10.20
C ILE A 320 13.18 27.38 10.57
N GLN A 321 14.39 26.87 10.75
CA GLN A 321 15.61 27.66 10.89
C GLN A 321 16.37 27.57 9.57
N ALA A 322 16.88 28.69 9.06
CA ALA A 322 17.67 28.71 7.84
C ALA A 322 18.73 29.80 7.88
N VAL A 323 19.81 29.59 7.12
CA VAL A 323 20.82 30.59 6.82
C VAL A 323 20.56 31.13 5.41
N VAL A 324 20.69 32.45 5.24
CA VAL A 324 20.64 33.11 3.93
C VAL A 324 21.90 33.92 3.67
N ASN A 325 22.21 34.09 2.39
CA ASN A 325 23.25 35.00 1.91
C ASN A 325 22.71 36.46 1.75
N PRO A 326 23.55 37.46 1.39
CA PRO A 326 23.15 38.87 1.27
C PRO A 326 22.02 39.12 0.25
N ARG A 327 21.92 38.25 -0.77
CA ARG A 327 20.87 38.30 -1.79
C ARG A 327 19.52 37.74 -1.30
N GLY A 328 19.47 37.19 -0.08
CA GLY A 328 18.30 36.53 0.50
C GLY A 328 18.05 35.13 -0.06
N VAL A 329 19.06 34.47 -0.61
CA VAL A 329 19.01 33.07 -1.06
C VAL A 329 19.37 32.17 0.13
N PHE A 330 18.56 31.12 0.36
CA PHE A 330 18.77 30.14 1.42
C PHE A 330 19.94 29.20 1.07
N THR A 331 20.89 29.04 1.99
CA THR A 331 22.10 28.19 1.82
C THR A 331 22.09 26.95 2.71
N ASP A 332 21.49 27.04 3.91
CA ASP A 332 21.27 25.91 4.81
C ASP A 332 19.86 25.98 5.42
N LEU A 333 19.29 24.82 5.80
CA LEU A 333 17.90 24.68 6.23
C LEU A 333 17.74 23.53 7.25
N CYS A 334 17.20 23.85 8.43
CA CYS A 334 16.76 22.93 9.46
C CYS A 334 15.23 23.05 9.65
N ILE A 335 14.48 21.96 9.42
CA ILE A 335 13.01 21.98 9.38
C ILE A 335 12.37 20.85 10.19
N GLY A 336 11.19 21.13 10.73
CA GLY A 336 10.27 20.12 11.23
C GLY A 336 10.30 19.88 12.74
N TRP A 337 11.08 20.66 13.49
CA TRP A 337 11.10 20.56 14.95
C TRP A 337 9.84 21.16 15.61
N PRO A 338 9.47 20.71 16.82
CA PRO A 338 8.27 21.19 17.51
C PRO A 338 8.34 22.68 17.87
N GLY A 339 7.22 23.38 17.73
CA GLY A 339 7.13 24.83 17.91
C GLY A 339 7.28 25.36 19.34
N SER A 340 7.32 24.50 20.36
CA SER A 340 7.71 24.89 21.73
C SER A 340 9.22 24.85 21.96
N MET A 341 9.99 24.29 21.03
CA MET A 341 11.45 24.13 21.15
C MET A 341 12.15 25.45 20.86
N SER A 342 13.15 25.80 21.68
CA SER A 342 13.90 27.04 21.61
C SER A 342 14.96 27.03 20.49
N ASP A 343 15.37 28.22 20.04
CA ASP A 343 16.25 28.41 18.88
C ASP A 343 17.64 27.75 19.06
N ASP A 344 18.18 27.74 20.28
CA ASP A 344 19.39 27.03 20.67
C ASP A 344 19.27 25.51 20.43
N LYS A 345 18.15 24.90 20.86
CA LYS A 345 17.89 23.47 20.69
C LYS A 345 17.55 23.09 19.24
N VAL A 346 17.04 24.05 18.44
CA VAL A 346 16.88 23.87 16.99
C VAL A 346 18.26 23.88 16.31
N LEU A 347 19.14 24.79 16.73
CA LEU A 347 20.50 24.93 16.20
C LEU A 347 21.36 23.70 16.53
N GLU A 348 21.39 23.26 17.78
CA GLU A 348 22.15 22.08 18.25
C GLU A 348 21.82 20.80 17.44
N LYS A 349 20.58 20.70 16.96
CA LYS A 349 20.10 19.57 16.14
C LYS A 349 20.17 19.82 14.62
N SER A 350 20.70 20.96 14.19
CA SER A 350 20.87 21.27 12.77
C SER A 350 22.08 20.56 12.17
N LEU A 351 22.02 20.27 10.86
CA LEU A 351 23.15 19.73 10.13
C LEU A 351 24.31 20.74 10.03
N LEU A 352 23.99 22.04 10.03
CA LEU A 352 24.97 23.12 10.08
C LEU A 352 25.84 23.05 11.35
N TYR A 353 25.22 22.87 12.52
CA TYR A 353 25.94 22.77 13.80
C TYR A 353 26.91 21.58 13.81
N GLN A 354 26.48 20.43 13.29
CA GLN A 354 27.35 19.26 13.13
C GLN A 354 28.52 19.52 12.18
N ARG A 355 28.27 20.16 11.03
CA ARG A 355 29.31 20.52 10.05
C ARG A 355 30.28 21.58 10.56
N ALA A 356 29.80 22.54 11.36
CA ALA A 356 30.63 23.58 11.93
C ALA A 356 31.56 23.03 13.01
N ASN A 357 31.03 22.26 13.97
CA ASN A 357 31.81 21.74 15.09
C ASN A 357 32.71 20.56 14.71
N ASN A 358 32.22 19.60 13.92
CA ASN A 358 32.99 18.39 13.59
C ASN A 358 33.76 18.51 12.27
N GLY A 359 33.26 19.30 11.32
CA GLY A 359 33.85 19.47 9.99
C GLY A 359 34.64 20.77 9.79
N GLY A 360 34.64 21.69 10.77
CA GLY A 360 35.35 22.96 10.68
C GLY A 360 34.80 23.93 9.61
N LEU A 361 33.61 23.68 9.06
CA LEU A 361 33.04 24.41 7.91
C LEU A 361 32.99 25.95 8.11
N LEU A 362 32.89 26.39 9.36
CA LEU A 362 32.80 27.80 9.73
C LEU A 362 34.02 28.30 10.55
N LYS A 363 35.17 27.64 10.45
CA LYS A 363 36.37 28.03 11.21
C LYS A 363 36.85 29.43 10.77
N GLY A 364 36.72 30.41 11.66
CA GLY A 364 37.01 31.82 11.35
C GLY A 364 35.93 32.52 10.50
N LEU A 365 34.76 31.91 10.31
CA LEU A 365 33.61 32.48 9.62
C LEU A 365 32.46 32.66 10.62
N TRP A 366 31.64 33.69 10.43
CA TRP A 366 30.55 33.99 11.36
C TRP A 366 29.18 33.97 10.67
N VAL A 367 28.20 33.41 11.34
CA VAL A 367 26.78 33.47 10.97
C VAL A 367 26.05 34.35 11.99
N ALA A 368 25.30 35.33 11.49
CA ALA A 368 24.57 36.26 12.34
C ALA A 368 23.25 35.65 12.83
N GLY A 369 23.23 35.17 14.08
CA GLY A 369 22.06 34.63 14.76
C GLY A 369 21.19 35.69 15.45
N GLY A 370 19.92 35.36 15.66
CA GLY A 370 19.01 36.15 16.50
C GLY A 370 19.23 35.91 18.00
N ALA A 371 18.70 36.79 18.86
CA ALA A 371 18.84 36.77 20.33
C ALA A 371 18.43 35.47 21.07
N GLY A 372 17.74 34.53 20.40
CA GLY A 372 17.42 33.21 20.96
C GLY A 372 18.49 32.13 20.73
N HIS A 373 19.51 32.42 19.91
CA HIS A 373 20.61 31.48 19.62
C HIS A 373 21.73 31.65 20.66
N PRO A 374 22.54 30.62 20.91
CA PRO A 374 23.74 30.75 21.72
C PRO A 374 24.83 31.53 20.96
N LEU A 375 25.66 32.25 21.70
CA LEU A 375 26.95 32.74 21.20
C LEU A 375 27.89 31.52 21.03
N LEU A 376 28.49 31.37 19.86
CA LEU A 376 29.44 30.30 19.53
C LEU A 376 30.60 30.90 18.71
N ASP A 377 31.72 30.18 18.59
CA ASP A 377 32.89 30.59 17.79
C ASP A 377 32.55 30.98 16.33
N TRP A 378 31.44 30.47 15.81
CA TRP A 378 30.90 30.71 14.48
C TRP A 378 29.50 31.35 14.46
N VAL A 379 28.88 31.64 15.61
CA VAL A 379 27.56 32.32 15.70
C VAL A 379 27.68 33.61 16.50
N LEU A 380 27.52 34.73 15.82
CA LEU A 380 27.36 36.03 16.46
C LEU A 380 25.90 36.21 16.89
N VAL A 381 25.67 36.85 18.04
CA VAL A 381 24.34 37.20 18.55
C VAL A 381 24.35 38.61 19.14
N PRO A 382 23.24 39.36 19.08
CA PRO A 382 23.16 40.70 19.66
C PRO A 382 23.19 40.65 21.19
N TYR A 383 23.69 41.70 21.83
CA TYR A 383 23.61 41.87 23.28
C TYR A 383 22.16 42.05 23.74
N THR A 384 21.75 41.25 24.73
CA THR A 384 20.37 41.19 25.27
C THR A 384 20.24 41.78 26.68
N GLN A 385 21.30 42.36 27.22
CA GLN A 385 21.37 42.91 28.58
C GLN A 385 20.51 44.17 28.70
N HIS A 386 19.97 44.46 29.89
CA HIS A 386 19.13 45.65 30.11
C HIS A 386 19.91 46.97 29.99
N ASN A 387 21.14 47.01 30.51
CA ASN A 387 21.97 48.22 30.54
C ASN A 387 23.06 48.13 29.47
N LEU A 388 22.69 48.40 28.22
CA LEU A 388 23.63 48.40 27.09
C LEU A 388 24.50 49.65 27.08
N THR A 389 25.79 49.49 26.83
CA THR A 389 26.68 50.62 26.49
C THR A 389 26.39 51.15 25.08
N TRP A 390 26.78 52.39 24.80
CA TRP A 390 26.70 52.97 23.44
C TRP A 390 27.38 52.10 22.37
N THR A 391 28.51 51.47 22.70
CA THR A 391 29.22 50.55 21.79
C THR A 391 28.46 49.26 21.54
N GLN A 392 27.81 48.68 22.56
CA GLN A 392 26.95 47.51 22.41
C GLN A 392 25.67 47.84 21.61
N HIS A 393 25.14 49.06 21.75
CA HIS A 393 24.02 49.54 20.95
C HIS A 393 24.41 49.66 19.46
N ALA A 394 25.55 50.30 19.16
CA ALA A 394 26.07 50.41 17.81
C ALA A 394 26.36 49.03 17.17
N PHE A 395 26.91 48.08 17.94
CA PHE A 395 27.05 46.69 17.48
C PHE A 395 25.70 46.03 17.17
N ASN A 396 24.71 46.18 18.07
CA ASN A 396 23.37 45.63 17.88
C ASN A 396 22.65 46.21 16.65
N GLU A 397 22.88 47.48 16.34
CA GLU A 397 22.37 48.14 15.13
C GLU A 397 22.94 47.48 13.86
N LYS A 398 24.27 47.32 13.79
CA LYS A 398 24.96 46.64 12.68
C LYS A 398 24.60 45.16 12.55
N MET A 399 24.44 44.48 13.68
CA MET A 399 23.93 43.12 13.72
C MET A 399 22.48 43.03 13.20
N SER A 400 21.65 44.04 13.46
CA SER A 400 20.26 44.11 12.96
C SER A 400 20.20 44.29 11.45
N GLU A 401 21.11 45.07 10.85
CA GLU A 401 21.24 45.21 9.39
C GLU A 401 21.48 43.85 8.72
N VAL A 402 22.40 43.02 9.25
CA VAL A 402 22.64 41.66 8.75
C VAL A 402 21.42 40.75 8.97
N GLN A 403 20.84 40.76 10.18
CA GLN A 403 19.64 39.95 10.49
C GLN A 403 18.41 40.32 9.65
N ARG A 404 18.31 41.57 9.18
CA ARG A 404 17.21 42.05 8.34
C ARG A 404 17.13 41.25 7.04
N VAL A 405 18.26 40.85 6.46
CA VAL A 405 18.31 40.03 5.23
C VAL A 405 17.56 38.71 5.41
N ALA A 406 17.79 37.99 6.51
CA ALA A 406 17.06 36.75 6.80
C ALA A 406 15.57 37.01 7.09
N LYS A 407 15.24 38.02 7.92
CA LYS A 407 13.85 38.39 8.22
C LYS A 407 13.06 38.71 6.95
N GLU A 408 13.65 39.47 6.03
CA GLU A 408 13.06 39.78 4.72
C GLU A 408 12.95 38.54 3.82
N ALA A 409 13.97 37.68 3.74
CA ALA A 409 13.93 36.46 2.93
C ALA A 409 12.81 35.52 3.38
N PHE A 410 12.64 35.32 4.70
CA PHE A 410 11.52 34.58 5.27
C PHE A 410 10.16 35.26 5.04
N GLY A 411 10.12 36.60 5.06
CA GLY A 411 8.94 37.38 4.67
C GLY A 411 8.54 37.14 3.21
N ARG A 412 9.50 37.19 2.28
CA ARG A 412 9.32 36.88 0.86
C ARG A 412 8.86 35.43 0.66
N LEU A 413 9.45 34.47 1.38
CA LEU A 413 9.07 33.05 1.36
C LEU A 413 7.60 32.85 1.76
N LYS A 414 7.20 33.38 2.93
CA LYS A 414 5.81 33.28 3.43
C LYS A 414 4.83 34.06 2.57
N GLY A 415 5.21 35.22 2.03
CA GLY A 415 4.38 36.03 1.13
C GLY A 415 4.14 35.38 -0.22
N ARG A 416 5.15 34.71 -0.78
CA ARG A 416 5.06 33.96 -2.04
C ARG A 416 4.26 32.66 -1.88
N TRP A 417 4.44 31.96 -0.77
CA TRP A 417 3.83 30.66 -0.49
C TRP A 417 2.80 30.77 0.64
N ALA A 418 1.60 31.25 0.33
CA ALA A 418 0.56 31.49 1.35
C ALA A 418 0.09 30.22 2.08
N CYS A 419 0.44 29.02 1.60
CA CYS A 419 0.27 27.79 2.39
C CYS A 419 1.04 27.84 3.72
N LEU A 420 2.19 28.52 3.79
CA LEU A 420 3.03 28.65 5.00
C LEU A 420 2.46 29.63 6.04
N GLN A 421 1.42 30.39 5.69
CA GLN A 421 0.73 31.32 6.61
C GLN A 421 -0.57 30.72 7.17
N LYS A 422 -1.15 29.73 6.48
CA LYS A 422 -2.41 29.08 6.85
C LYS A 422 -2.12 27.79 7.60
N ARG A 423 -3.02 27.38 8.52
CA ARG A 423 -2.98 26.04 9.11
C ARG A 423 -3.02 25.02 7.97
N THR A 424 -1.91 24.33 7.74
CA THR A 424 -1.75 23.51 6.53
C THR A 424 -2.60 22.23 6.64
N GLU A 425 -3.66 22.14 5.84
CA GLU A 425 -4.56 20.96 5.72
C GLU A 425 -3.90 19.76 5.04
N LEU A 426 -2.77 19.97 4.35
CA LEU A 426 -1.94 18.86 3.92
C LEU A 426 -1.36 18.26 5.20
N ASN A 427 -1.73 17.02 5.52
CA ASN A 427 -1.11 16.27 6.62
C ASN A 427 0.41 16.41 6.47
N ALA A 428 1.02 17.23 7.34
CA ALA A 428 2.45 17.45 7.27
C ALA A 428 3.13 16.09 7.39
N ALA A 429 4.12 15.85 6.54
CA ALA A 429 4.95 14.66 6.64
C ALA A 429 5.92 14.79 7.82
N VAL A 430 5.36 14.89 9.03
CA VAL A 430 5.88 14.18 10.20
C VAL A 430 6.08 12.73 9.75
N ALA A 431 7.10 12.07 10.29
CA ALA A 431 7.49 10.70 9.92
C ALA A 431 6.28 9.74 9.89
N LYS A 432 6.41 8.61 9.17
CA LYS A 432 5.34 7.61 8.96
C LYS A 432 4.76 7.06 10.28
N GLU A 433 3.87 7.81 10.89
CA GLU A 433 3.07 7.48 12.06
C GLU A 433 1.76 8.28 11.93
N ASP A 434 0.69 7.53 11.69
CA ASP A 434 -0.72 7.88 11.86
C ASP A 434 -1.19 9.27 11.38
N THR A 435 -1.39 9.37 10.06
CA THR A 435 -2.05 10.52 9.41
C THR A 435 -3.46 10.77 9.96
N ALA A 436 -3.57 11.84 10.75
CA ALA A 436 -4.68 12.19 11.64
C ALA A 436 -5.99 12.70 10.99
N LEU A 437 -6.56 11.96 10.02
CA LEU A 437 -7.95 12.19 9.54
C LEU A 437 -8.88 10.98 9.75
N ARG A 438 -8.30 9.82 10.07
CA ARG A 438 -8.99 8.63 10.60
C ARG A 438 -8.07 8.02 11.64
N ASN A 439 -8.60 7.29 12.61
CA ASN A 439 -7.75 6.46 13.45
C ASN A 439 -7.03 5.44 12.55
N ALA A 440 -5.78 5.12 12.84
CA ALA A 440 -5.10 4.06 12.12
C ALA A 440 -5.90 2.78 12.27
N ILE A 441 -6.18 2.13 11.14
CA ILE A 441 -6.98 0.91 11.11
C ILE A 441 -6.14 -0.14 11.84
N PRO A 442 -6.58 -0.68 12.99
CA PRO A 442 -5.76 -1.58 13.79
C PRO A 442 -5.29 -2.77 12.96
N VAL A 443 -4.09 -3.30 13.24
CA VAL A 443 -3.50 -4.40 12.45
C VAL A 443 -4.46 -5.58 12.34
N ARG A 444 -5.16 -5.94 13.45
CA ARG A 444 -6.24 -6.94 13.46
C ARG A 444 -7.34 -6.65 12.43
N GLN A 445 -7.83 -5.40 12.34
CA GLN A 445 -8.84 -5.00 11.36
C GLN A 445 -8.29 -4.98 9.92
N ARG A 446 -7.02 -4.58 9.71
CA ARG A 446 -6.38 -4.64 8.37
C ARG A 446 -6.29 -6.08 7.86
N VAL A 447 -5.86 -6.99 8.72
CA VAL A 447 -5.77 -8.44 8.44
C VAL A 447 -7.17 -9.02 8.21
N ALA A 448 -8.14 -8.72 9.07
CA ALA A 448 -9.53 -9.18 8.92
C ALA A 448 -10.16 -8.74 7.58
N VAL A 449 -9.95 -7.50 7.14
CA VAL A 449 -10.42 -7.01 5.82
C VAL A 449 -9.81 -7.81 4.67
N CYS A 450 -8.53 -8.17 4.78
CA CYS A 450 -7.84 -8.96 3.76
C CYS A 450 -8.34 -10.41 3.74
N ILE A 451 -8.32 -11.10 4.89
CA ILE A 451 -8.79 -12.48 5.03
C ILE A 451 -10.25 -12.59 4.59
N TRP A 452 -11.12 -11.68 5.01
CA TRP A 452 -12.53 -11.67 4.58
C TRP A 452 -12.67 -11.54 3.05
N ARG A 453 -11.89 -10.65 2.42
CA ARG A 453 -11.92 -10.45 0.96
C ARG A 453 -11.47 -11.70 0.20
N LEU A 454 -10.46 -12.40 0.72
CA LEU A 454 -9.91 -13.63 0.13
C LEU A 454 -10.86 -14.81 0.32
N ALA A 455 -11.35 -15.04 1.54
CA ALA A 455 -12.21 -16.17 1.88
C ALA A 455 -13.61 -16.10 1.24
N THR A 456 -14.23 -14.92 1.17
CA THR A 456 -15.62 -14.79 0.69
C THR A 456 -15.75 -14.52 -0.80
N GLY A 457 -14.68 -14.08 -1.47
CA GLY A 457 -14.76 -13.62 -2.86
C GLY A 457 -15.57 -12.32 -3.05
N GLU A 458 -16.12 -11.72 -2.01
CA GLU A 458 -17.04 -10.57 -2.10
C GLU A 458 -16.45 -9.34 -2.83
N PRO A 459 -17.25 -8.63 -3.65
CA PRO A 459 -16.81 -7.37 -4.24
C PRO A 459 -16.48 -6.34 -3.15
N LEU A 460 -15.42 -5.56 -3.36
CA LEU A 460 -14.88 -4.60 -2.38
C LEU A 460 -15.90 -3.56 -1.88
N ARG A 461 -17.05 -3.37 -2.55
CA ARG A 461 -18.17 -2.55 -2.08
C ARG A 461 -18.90 -3.16 -0.88
N LEU A 462 -19.07 -4.49 -0.84
CA LEU A 462 -19.67 -5.20 0.30
C LEU A 462 -18.69 -5.24 1.47
N VAL A 463 -17.43 -5.59 1.22
CA VAL A 463 -16.34 -5.52 2.22
C VAL A 463 -16.24 -4.10 2.81
N SER A 464 -16.29 -3.06 1.97
CA SER A 464 -16.34 -1.65 2.39
C SER A 464 -17.52 -1.35 3.31
N LYS A 465 -18.73 -1.80 2.97
CA LYS A 465 -19.92 -1.63 3.83
C LYS A 465 -19.76 -2.39 5.15
N LYS A 466 -19.29 -3.64 5.12
CA LYS A 466 -19.19 -4.51 6.30
C LYS A 466 -18.17 -4.03 7.33
N PHE A 467 -17.03 -3.51 6.89
CA PHE A 467 -15.97 -3.02 7.79
C PHE A 467 -16.02 -1.50 8.06
N GLY A 468 -17.02 -0.77 7.53
CA GLY A 468 -17.13 0.68 7.69
C GLY A 468 -16.02 1.50 7.00
N LEU A 469 -15.29 0.89 6.07
CA LEU A 469 -14.11 1.46 5.43
C LEU A 469 -14.41 1.94 4.00
N GLY A 470 -13.66 2.93 3.50
CA GLY A 470 -13.79 3.35 2.11
C GLY A 470 -13.27 2.28 1.13
N ILE A 471 -13.95 2.09 -0.01
CA ILE A 471 -13.59 1.07 -1.03
C ILE A 471 -12.10 1.16 -1.43
N SER A 472 -11.58 2.37 -1.63
CA SER A 472 -10.17 2.61 -1.95
C SER A 472 -9.21 2.24 -0.81
N THR A 473 -9.67 2.32 0.44
CA THR A 473 -8.92 1.89 1.63
C THR A 473 -8.90 0.37 1.71
N CYS A 474 -10.05 -0.31 1.55
CA CYS A 474 -10.10 -1.78 1.48
C CYS A 474 -9.18 -2.32 0.37
N HIS A 475 -9.20 -1.72 -0.83
CA HIS A 475 -8.32 -2.11 -1.92
C HIS A 475 -6.82 -2.01 -1.56
N LYS A 476 -6.40 -0.92 -0.91
CA LYS A 476 -5.02 -0.76 -0.44
C LYS A 476 -4.66 -1.79 0.63
N LEU A 477 -5.52 -1.97 1.64
CA LEU A 477 -5.28 -2.91 2.73
C LEU A 477 -5.12 -4.35 2.24
N VAL A 478 -5.95 -4.78 1.29
CA VAL A 478 -5.82 -6.12 0.68
C VAL A 478 -4.45 -6.28 0.02
N LEU A 479 -3.99 -5.30 -0.77
CA LEU A 479 -2.67 -5.37 -1.41
C LEU A 479 -1.51 -5.31 -0.40
N GLU A 480 -1.59 -4.44 0.60
CA GLU A 480 -0.57 -4.28 1.64
C GLU A 480 -0.44 -5.56 2.49
N VAL A 481 -1.57 -6.16 2.89
CA VAL A 481 -1.57 -7.38 3.71
C VAL A 481 -1.19 -8.60 2.87
N CYS A 482 -1.67 -8.75 1.63
CA CYS A 482 -1.20 -9.82 0.74
C CYS A 482 0.32 -9.74 0.50
N LYS A 483 0.88 -8.53 0.36
CA LYS A 483 2.34 -8.35 0.26
C LYS A 483 3.03 -8.75 1.57
N ALA A 484 2.54 -8.33 2.73
CA ALA A 484 3.13 -8.71 4.01
C ALA A 484 3.06 -10.24 4.26
N ILE A 485 1.96 -10.90 3.88
CA ILE A 485 1.85 -12.37 3.92
C ILE A 485 2.91 -13.01 3.01
N LYS A 486 3.07 -12.52 1.78
CA LYS A 486 4.09 -13.02 0.86
C LYS A 486 5.51 -12.82 1.39
N ASP A 487 5.82 -11.64 1.90
CA ASP A 487 7.19 -11.27 2.26
C ASP A 487 7.62 -11.85 3.64
N VAL A 488 6.67 -12.10 4.56
CA VAL A 488 6.96 -12.50 5.96
C VAL A 488 6.51 -13.92 6.30
N LEU A 489 5.37 -14.39 5.77
CA LEU A 489 4.82 -15.71 6.12
C LEU A 489 5.19 -16.77 5.09
N MET A 490 5.17 -16.46 3.79
CA MET A 490 5.53 -17.43 2.75
C MET A 490 6.91 -18.08 2.99
N PRO A 491 7.99 -17.34 3.35
CA PRO A 491 9.29 -17.97 3.63
C PRO A 491 9.33 -18.82 4.90
N LYS A 492 8.34 -18.72 5.78
CA LYS A 492 8.25 -19.49 7.05
C LYS A 492 7.38 -20.73 6.93
N TYR A 493 6.29 -20.66 6.18
CA TYR A 493 5.28 -21.73 6.08
C TYR A 493 5.32 -22.49 4.76
N LEU A 494 5.94 -21.94 3.71
CA LEU A 494 6.19 -22.64 2.44
C LEU A 494 7.70 -22.91 2.33
N GLN A 495 8.14 -23.94 3.05
CA GLN A 495 9.49 -24.47 2.99
C GLN A 495 9.45 -25.91 2.48
N TRP A 496 10.53 -26.32 1.81
CA TRP A 496 10.74 -27.73 1.52
C TRP A 496 11.00 -28.47 2.85
N PRO A 497 10.43 -29.67 3.07
CA PRO A 497 10.61 -30.38 4.34
C PRO A 497 12.08 -30.77 4.55
N ASP A 498 12.48 -30.82 5.81
CA ASP A 498 13.79 -31.32 6.24
C ASP A 498 13.87 -32.85 6.16
N ASP A 499 15.09 -33.40 6.31
CA ASP A 499 15.32 -34.85 6.11
C ASP A 499 14.50 -35.73 7.07
N GLU A 500 14.23 -35.26 8.28
CA GLU A 500 13.38 -35.96 9.25
C GLU A 500 11.92 -35.98 8.82
N SER A 501 11.34 -34.81 8.48
CA SER A 501 9.99 -34.74 7.91
C SER A 501 9.87 -35.53 6.61
N LEU A 502 10.89 -35.53 5.75
CA LEU A 502 10.92 -36.29 4.50
C LEU A 502 10.89 -37.81 4.74
N ARG A 503 11.44 -38.33 5.84
CA ARG A 503 11.32 -39.77 6.18
C ARG A 503 9.88 -40.10 6.56
N SER A 504 9.30 -39.37 7.50
CA SER A 504 7.89 -39.57 7.92
C SER A 504 6.90 -39.41 6.76
N ILE A 505 7.15 -38.46 5.85
CA ILE A 505 6.35 -38.28 4.63
C ILE A 505 6.46 -39.49 3.70
N ARG A 506 7.66 -40.05 3.50
CA ARG A 506 7.89 -41.26 2.67
C ARG A 506 7.15 -42.47 3.23
N GLU A 507 7.34 -42.76 4.51
CA GLU A 507 6.67 -43.87 5.22
C GLU A 507 5.14 -43.75 5.11
N THR A 508 4.61 -42.53 5.24
CA THR A 508 3.17 -42.27 5.11
C THR A 508 2.69 -42.52 3.67
N TYR A 509 3.40 -42.03 2.65
CA TYR A 509 3.02 -42.28 1.24
C TYR A 509 3.16 -43.77 0.85
N GLU A 510 4.19 -44.44 1.34
CA GLU A 510 4.43 -45.86 1.09
C GLU A 510 3.34 -46.73 1.73
N SER A 511 2.95 -46.42 2.98
CA SER A 511 1.78 -47.03 3.64
C SER A 511 0.46 -46.78 2.89
N MET A 512 0.26 -45.57 2.35
CA MET A 512 -0.96 -45.20 1.63
C MET A 512 -1.06 -45.77 0.21
N SER A 513 0.06 -46.02 -0.48
CA SER A 513 0.08 -46.29 -1.93
C SER A 513 0.89 -47.50 -2.37
N GLY A 514 1.72 -48.07 -1.49
CA GLY A 514 2.69 -49.11 -1.81
C GLY A 514 3.89 -48.64 -2.66
N ILE A 515 4.03 -47.33 -2.92
CA ILE A 515 5.12 -46.78 -3.73
C ILE A 515 6.19 -46.19 -2.79
N PRO A 516 7.42 -46.76 -2.75
CA PRO A 516 8.48 -46.26 -1.87
C PRO A 516 9.06 -44.92 -2.37
N ASN A 517 9.67 -44.19 -1.44
CA ASN A 517 10.40 -42.92 -1.69
C ASN A 517 9.57 -41.76 -2.30
N VAL A 518 8.24 -41.83 -2.28
CA VAL A 518 7.39 -40.69 -2.67
C VAL A 518 7.41 -39.61 -1.57
N VAL A 519 7.67 -38.36 -1.95
CA VAL A 519 7.79 -37.21 -1.02
C VAL A 519 6.75 -36.11 -1.23
N GLY A 520 5.91 -36.21 -2.25
CA GLY A 520 4.84 -35.25 -2.49
C GLY A 520 3.94 -35.62 -3.65
N SER A 521 2.73 -35.05 -3.65
CA SER A 521 1.79 -35.09 -4.76
C SER A 521 1.74 -33.72 -5.43
N MET A 522 1.85 -33.68 -6.76
CA MET A 522 1.93 -32.47 -7.57
C MET A 522 0.71 -32.32 -8.47
N TYR A 523 0.07 -31.16 -8.37
CA TYR A 523 -1.12 -30.83 -9.15
C TYR A 523 -1.07 -29.39 -9.67
N THR A 524 -1.49 -29.20 -10.92
CA THR A 524 -1.63 -27.89 -11.56
C THR A 524 -3.09 -27.54 -11.73
N THR A 525 -3.49 -26.39 -11.20
CA THR A 525 -4.88 -25.88 -11.24
C THR A 525 -4.96 -24.50 -11.87
N HIS A 526 -6.11 -24.17 -12.44
CA HIS A 526 -6.37 -22.89 -13.10
C HIS A 526 -7.17 -21.95 -12.19
N VAL A 527 -6.62 -20.79 -11.89
CA VAL A 527 -7.33 -19.70 -11.21
C VAL A 527 -7.96 -18.78 -12.27
N PRO A 528 -9.29 -18.63 -12.33
CA PRO A 528 -9.94 -17.73 -13.28
C PRO A 528 -9.55 -16.26 -13.06
N ILE A 529 -9.25 -15.56 -14.15
CA ILE A 529 -8.93 -14.13 -14.15
C ILE A 529 -9.82 -13.36 -15.13
N ILE A 530 -9.88 -12.04 -14.96
CA ILE A 530 -10.34 -11.14 -16.01
C ILE A 530 -9.27 -11.10 -17.10
N ALA A 531 -9.67 -11.09 -18.37
CA ALA A 531 -8.77 -11.01 -19.52
C ALA A 531 -7.70 -9.91 -19.32
N PRO A 532 -6.40 -10.23 -19.34
CA PRO A 532 -5.34 -9.24 -19.27
C PRO A 532 -5.31 -8.42 -20.56
N LYS A 533 -4.86 -7.16 -20.49
CA LYS A 533 -4.87 -6.24 -21.64
C LYS A 533 -3.81 -6.55 -22.70
N ILE A 534 -2.78 -7.31 -22.32
CA ILE A 534 -1.62 -7.68 -23.14
C ILE A 534 -1.57 -9.21 -23.16
N SER A 535 -1.21 -9.79 -24.30
CA SER A 535 -1.09 -11.24 -24.49
C SER A 535 -2.35 -12.04 -24.10
N VAL A 536 -3.54 -11.50 -24.38
CA VAL A 536 -4.87 -12.10 -24.09
C VAL A 536 -4.91 -13.60 -24.40
N ALA A 537 -4.40 -14.00 -25.58
CA ALA A 537 -4.37 -15.38 -26.05
C ALA A 537 -3.56 -16.32 -25.14
N ALA A 538 -2.47 -15.84 -24.52
CA ALA A 538 -1.64 -16.67 -23.64
C ALA A 538 -2.37 -17.07 -22.34
N TYR A 539 -3.37 -16.30 -21.92
CA TYR A 539 -4.16 -16.58 -20.71
C TYR A 539 -5.49 -17.29 -21.02
N PHE A 540 -5.79 -17.55 -22.29
CA PHE A 540 -7.02 -18.21 -22.72
C PHE A 540 -7.07 -19.66 -22.23
N ASN A 541 -8.15 -20.01 -21.52
CA ASN A 541 -8.37 -21.37 -21.05
C ASN A 541 -9.32 -22.10 -22.01
N LYS A 542 -8.74 -22.85 -22.95
CA LYS A 542 -9.47 -23.63 -23.96
C LYS A 542 -10.39 -24.67 -23.32
N ARG A 543 -9.86 -25.53 -22.45
CA ARG A 543 -10.60 -26.61 -21.75
C ARG A 543 -11.84 -26.11 -20.98
N HIS A 544 -11.70 -25.00 -20.23
CA HIS A 544 -12.81 -24.40 -19.49
C HIS A 544 -13.80 -23.68 -20.41
N THR A 545 -13.34 -23.12 -21.53
CA THR A 545 -14.22 -22.48 -22.52
C THR A 545 -15.08 -23.51 -23.24
N GLU A 546 -14.50 -24.66 -23.61
CA GLU A 546 -15.20 -25.79 -24.22
C GLU A 546 -16.25 -26.39 -23.26
N ARG A 547 -15.85 -26.69 -22.01
CA ARG A 547 -16.74 -27.33 -21.03
C ARG A 547 -17.93 -26.48 -20.59
N ASN A 548 -17.79 -25.15 -20.59
CA ASN A 548 -18.81 -24.21 -20.09
C ASN A 548 -19.36 -23.25 -21.16
N GLN A 549 -19.04 -23.50 -22.44
CA GLN A 549 -19.44 -22.69 -23.62
C GLN A 549 -19.24 -21.17 -23.46
N LYS A 550 -18.22 -20.76 -22.69
CA LYS A 550 -18.01 -19.37 -22.27
C LYS A 550 -16.52 -19.05 -22.17
N THR A 551 -16.10 -18.03 -22.92
CA THR A 551 -14.71 -17.56 -23.01
C THR A 551 -14.13 -17.32 -21.62
N SER A 552 -13.12 -18.10 -21.25
CA SER A 552 -12.50 -18.10 -19.93
C SER A 552 -11.01 -17.79 -20.03
N TYR A 553 -10.49 -17.05 -19.05
CA TYR A 553 -9.07 -16.73 -18.91
C TYR A 553 -8.59 -17.16 -17.54
N SER A 554 -7.36 -17.65 -17.44
CA SER A 554 -6.80 -18.13 -16.17
C SER A 554 -5.29 -17.94 -16.07
N ILE A 555 -4.79 -17.96 -14.84
CA ILE A 555 -3.39 -18.26 -14.51
C ILE A 555 -3.29 -19.67 -13.93
N THR A 556 -2.13 -20.31 -14.03
CA THR A 556 -1.89 -21.60 -13.35
C THR A 556 -1.28 -21.40 -11.95
N ILE A 557 -1.61 -22.33 -11.08
CA ILE A 557 -0.95 -22.61 -9.81
C ILE A 557 -0.59 -24.08 -9.85
N GLN A 558 0.71 -24.39 -9.91
CA GLN A 558 1.24 -25.72 -9.66
C GLN A 558 1.68 -25.77 -8.20
N ALA A 559 1.31 -26.84 -7.52
CA ALA A 559 1.57 -27.02 -6.10
C ALA A 559 2.05 -28.44 -5.81
N VAL A 560 3.00 -28.57 -4.88
CA VAL A 560 3.32 -29.86 -4.25
C VAL A 560 2.76 -29.85 -2.83
N VAL A 561 2.08 -30.94 -2.47
CA VAL A 561 1.53 -31.18 -1.14
C VAL A 561 2.08 -32.47 -0.55
N ASN A 562 2.15 -32.52 0.79
CA ASN A 562 2.47 -33.73 1.54
C ASN A 562 1.19 -34.57 1.85
N PRO A 563 1.29 -35.75 2.50
CA PRO A 563 0.13 -36.62 2.79
C PRO A 563 -0.93 -35.96 3.67
N ARG A 564 -0.52 -35.00 4.52
CA ARG A 564 -1.41 -34.23 5.41
C ARG A 564 -2.08 -33.04 4.69
N GLY A 565 -1.88 -32.88 3.38
CA GLY A 565 -2.43 -31.78 2.58
C GLY A 565 -1.71 -30.44 2.77
N VAL A 566 -0.55 -30.42 3.42
CA VAL A 566 0.25 -29.19 3.61
C VAL A 566 1.06 -28.92 2.35
N PHE A 567 1.01 -27.68 1.86
CA PHE A 567 1.78 -27.21 0.71
C PHE A 567 3.26 -27.07 1.04
N THR A 568 4.14 -27.72 0.25
CA THR A 568 5.60 -27.70 0.43
C THR A 568 6.32 -26.88 -0.64
N ASP A 569 5.79 -26.84 -1.87
CA ASP A 569 6.28 -25.97 -2.95
C ASP A 569 5.10 -25.40 -3.77
N LEU A 570 5.26 -24.18 -4.31
CA LEU A 570 4.26 -23.49 -5.12
C LEU A 570 4.91 -22.72 -6.27
N CYS A 571 4.49 -23.02 -7.50
CA CYS A 571 4.81 -22.26 -8.69
C CYS A 571 3.54 -21.56 -9.21
N ILE A 572 3.51 -20.23 -9.21
CA ILE A 572 2.28 -19.43 -9.41
C ILE A 572 2.43 -18.38 -10.51
N GLY A 573 1.32 -18.09 -11.20
CA GLY A 573 1.17 -16.89 -12.02
C GLY A 573 1.48 -17.06 -13.50
N TRP A 574 1.75 -18.28 -13.96
CA TRP A 574 1.96 -18.54 -15.39
C TRP A 574 0.65 -18.46 -16.20
N PRO A 575 0.72 -18.20 -17.52
CA PRO A 575 -0.46 -18.06 -18.35
C PRO A 575 -1.24 -19.37 -18.52
N GLY A 576 -2.58 -19.32 -18.46
CA GLY A 576 -3.44 -20.49 -18.49
C GLY A 576 -3.50 -21.29 -19.80
N SER A 577 -2.83 -20.86 -20.87
CA SER A 577 -2.61 -21.69 -22.08
C SER A 577 -1.32 -22.53 -22.03
N MET A 578 -0.49 -22.32 -21.01
CA MET A 578 0.78 -23.03 -20.86
C MET A 578 0.54 -24.45 -20.32
N SER A 579 1.24 -25.45 -20.87
CA SER A 579 1.14 -26.84 -20.44
C SER A 579 1.84 -27.06 -19.09
N ASP A 580 1.36 -28.04 -18.32
CA ASP A 580 1.89 -28.39 -17.00
C ASP A 580 3.40 -28.70 -17.07
N ASP A 581 3.87 -29.38 -18.13
CA ASP A 581 5.30 -29.61 -18.40
C ASP A 581 6.13 -28.31 -18.38
N LYS A 582 5.64 -27.27 -19.06
CA LYS A 582 6.31 -25.95 -19.16
C LYS A 582 6.14 -25.11 -17.88
N VAL A 583 5.13 -25.40 -17.07
CA VAL A 583 4.99 -24.81 -15.72
C VAL A 583 6.03 -25.41 -14.79
N LEU A 584 6.24 -26.73 -14.89
CA LEU A 584 7.23 -27.46 -14.11
C LEU A 584 8.67 -27.05 -14.45
N GLU A 585 9.05 -27.01 -15.73
CA GLU A 585 10.39 -26.57 -16.19
C GLU A 585 10.80 -25.18 -15.62
N LYS A 586 9.80 -24.31 -15.39
CA LYS A 586 10.00 -22.95 -14.86
C LYS A 586 9.77 -22.82 -13.36
N SER A 587 9.52 -23.93 -12.68
CA SER A 587 9.37 -23.98 -11.22
C SER A 587 10.73 -23.97 -10.51
N LEU A 588 10.74 -23.44 -9.29
CA LEU A 588 11.94 -23.48 -8.45
C LEU A 588 12.27 -24.92 -8.02
N LEU A 589 11.26 -25.78 -7.89
CA LEU A 589 11.42 -27.21 -7.63
C LEU A 589 12.25 -27.91 -8.72
N TYR A 590 11.91 -27.70 -10.00
CA TYR A 590 12.65 -28.30 -11.12
C TYR A 590 14.12 -27.85 -11.14
N GLN A 591 14.38 -26.57 -10.87
CA GLN A 591 15.74 -26.04 -10.75
C GLN A 591 16.51 -26.68 -9.58
N ARG A 592 15.87 -26.83 -8.41
CA ARG A 592 16.47 -27.46 -7.22
C ARG A 592 16.71 -28.96 -7.41
N ALA A 593 15.81 -29.66 -8.09
CA ALA A 593 15.94 -31.07 -8.39
C ALA A 593 17.11 -31.32 -9.37
N ASN A 594 17.11 -30.65 -10.52
CA ASN A 594 18.07 -30.91 -11.60
C ASN A 594 19.47 -30.31 -11.34
N ASN A 595 19.56 -29.11 -10.76
CA ASN A 595 20.85 -28.45 -10.52
C ASN A 595 21.38 -28.66 -9.09
N GLY A 596 20.49 -28.92 -8.12
CA GLY A 596 20.84 -29.06 -6.69
C GLY A 596 20.73 -30.49 -6.15
N GLY A 597 20.22 -31.45 -6.94
CA GLY A 597 20.05 -32.84 -6.51
C GLY A 597 18.99 -33.06 -5.42
N LEU A 598 18.11 -32.08 -5.16
CA LEU A 598 17.16 -32.08 -4.03
C LEU A 598 16.26 -33.34 -3.98
N LEU A 599 15.95 -33.94 -5.12
CA LEU A 599 15.09 -35.10 -5.27
C LEU A 599 15.85 -36.37 -5.71
N LYS A 600 17.18 -36.42 -5.51
CA LYS A 600 17.97 -37.58 -5.93
C LYS A 600 17.55 -38.84 -5.16
N GLY A 601 16.90 -39.78 -5.86
CA GLY A 601 16.34 -41.00 -5.27
C GLY A 601 14.97 -40.80 -4.60
N LEU A 602 14.30 -39.67 -4.84
CA LEU A 602 12.99 -39.32 -4.28
C LEU A 602 11.99 -39.02 -5.41
N TRP A 603 10.73 -39.32 -5.19
CA TRP A 603 9.69 -39.21 -6.21
C TRP A 603 8.60 -38.20 -5.84
N VAL A 604 8.18 -37.40 -6.81
CA VAL A 604 6.98 -36.58 -6.73
C VAL A 604 5.92 -37.15 -7.68
N ALA A 605 4.74 -37.48 -7.17
CA ALA A 605 3.65 -38.02 -7.97
C ALA A 605 2.91 -36.89 -8.71
N GLY A 606 3.07 -36.80 -10.03
CA GLY A 606 2.42 -35.83 -10.89
C GLY A 606 1.18 -36.36 -11.59
N GLY A 607 0.15 -35.52 -11.74
CA GLY A 607 -1.00 -35.85 -12.61
C GLY A 607 -0.59 -35.99 -14.09
N ALA A 608 -1.42 -36.66 -14.90
CA ALA A 608 -1.14 -37.02 -16.30
C ALA A 608 -0.75 -35.86 -17.26
N GLY A 609 -0.95 -34.60 -16.85
CA GLY A 609 -0.50 -33.43 -17.60
C GLY A 609 1.01 -33.19 -17.55
N HIS A 610 1.71 -33.64 -16.50
CA HIS A 610 3.14 -33.42 -16.24
C HIS A 610 4.06 -34.39 -17.03
N PRO A 611 5.39 -34.15 -17.08
CA PRO A 611 6.32 -34.97 -17.85
C PRO A 611 6.89 -36.08 -16.97
N LEU A 612 7.27 -37.19 -17.60
CA LEU A 612 8.01 -38.25 -16.94
C LEU A 612 9.47 -37.79 -16.77
N LEU A 613 9.94 -37.72 -15.52
CA LEU A 613 11.32 -37.33 -15.17
C LEU A 613 11.91 -38.37 -14.21
N ASP A 614 13.22 -38.32 -13.99
CA ASP A 614 13.97 -39.14 -13.05
C ASP A 614 13.57 -38.96 -11.57
N TRP A 615 12.71 -37.98 -11.28
CA TRP A 615 12.09 -37.73 -9.97
C TRP A 615 10.56 -37.46 -10.05
N VAL A 616 9.90 -37.62 -11.21
CA VAL A 616 8.45 -37.42 -11.37
C VAL A 616 7.76 -38.68 -11.86
N LEU A 617 6.85 -39.23 -11.04
CA LEU A 617 5.98 -40.35 -11.41
C LEU A 617 4.69 -39.84 -12.06
N VAL A 618 4.29 -40.42 -13.20
CA VAL A 618 3.09 -40.01 -13.96
C VAL A 618 2.24 -41.24 -14.33
N PRO A 619 0.89 -41.19 -14.27
CA PRO A 619 0.02 -42.31 -14.64
C PRO A 619 0.25 -42.89 -16.04
N ALA A 620 0.08 -44.21 -16.15
CA ALA A 620 0.69 -45.06 -17.18
C ALA A 620 0.30 -44.83 -18.64
N MET A 621 -0.71 -44.01 -18.98
CA MET A 621 -1.04 -43.72 -20.40
C MET A 621 0.12 -43.03 -21.12
N LYS A 622 0.68 -41.94 -20.55
CA LYS A 622 1.88 -41.28 -21.12
C LYS A 622 3.11 -42.20 -21.10
N ALA A 623 3.24 -43.05 -20.07
CA ALA A 623 4.37 -43.97 -19.96
C ALA A 623 4.33 -45.03 -21.08
N ARG A 624 3.16 -45.62 -21.37
CA ARG A 624 2.98 -46.52 -22.52
C ARG A 624 3.33 -45.83 -23.83
N ASP A 625 2.77 -44.65 -24.11
CA ASP A 625 3.02 -43.97 -25.40
C ASP A 625 4.49 -43.60 -25.59
N ALA A 626 5.17 -43.12 -24.53
CA ALA A 626 6.60 -42.79 -24.58
C ALA A 626 7.50 -44.03 -24.68
N ILE A 627 7.16 -45.12 -23.98
CA ILE A 627 7.87 -46.40 -24.08
C ILE A 627 7.66 -47.01 -25.47
N SER A 628 6.43 -47.05 -25.99
CA SER A 628 6.13 -47.53 -27.35
C SER A 628 6.84 -46.68 -28.41
N HIS A 629 6.86 -45.34 -28.27
CA HIS A 629 7.61 -44.47 -29.16
C HIS A 629 9.12 -44.78 -29.15
N ASN A 630 9.74 -44.91 -27.97
CA ASN A 630 11.16 -45.23 -27.87
C ASN A 630 11.49 -46.65 -28.36
N LEU A 631 10.64 -47.64 -28.08
CA LEU A 631 10.81 -49.01 -28.57
C LEU A 631 10.70 -49.08 -30.10
N LEU A 632 9.75 -48.36 -30.71
CA LEU A 632 9.65 -48.26 -32.17
C LEU A 632 10.84 -47.50 -32.78
N HIS A 633 11.24 -46.37 -32.19
CA HIS A 633 12.32 -45.51 -32.71
C HIS A 633 13.71 -46.14 -32.59
N HIS A 634 13.90 -47.07 -31.64
CA HIS A 634 15.13 -47.88 -31.52
C HIS A 634 15.02 -49.28 -32.16
N GLY A 635 13.91 -49.60 -32.85
CA GLY A 635 13.72 -50.90 -33.53
C GLY A 635 13.57 -52.11 -32.59
N LEU A 636 13.26 -51.86 -31.31
CA LEU A 636 13.11 -52.87 -30.25
C LEU A 636 11.69 -53.45 -30.14
N ALA A 637 10.73 -52.90 -30.90
CA ALA A 637 9.38 -53.45 -31.07
C ALA A 637 8.87 -53.26 -32.50
N GLY A 638 8.01 -54.17 -32.96
CA GLY A 638 7.33 -54.06 -34.25
C GLY A 638 6.03 -53.25 -34.18
N THR A 639 5.48 -52.88 -35.35
CA THR A 639 4.23 -52.09 -35.45
C THR A 639 2.98 -52.76 -34.88
N SER A 640 3.06 -54.05 -34.53
CA SER A 640 2.00 -54.82 -33.86
C SER A 640 2.03 -54.71 -32.32
N PHE A 641 2.83 -53.80 -31.76
CA PHE A 641 2.95 -53.55 -30.32
C PHE A 641 2.02 -52.41 -29.81
N LEU A 642 1.34 -51.72 -30.73
CA LEU A 642 0.27 -50.74 -30.47
C LEU A 642 -1.07 -51.46 -30.27
#